data_AF-A0A1U7HPD1-F1
#
_entry.id   AF-A0A1U7HPD1-F1
#
_cell.length_a   1.000
_cell.length_b   1.000
_cell.length_c   1.000
_cell.angle_alpha   90.00
_cell.angle_beta   90.00
_cell.angle_gamma   90.00
#
_symmetry.space_group_name_H-M   'P 1'
#
loop_
_entity.id
_entity.type
_entity.pdbx_description
1 polymer ?
#
loop_
_entity_poly.entity_id
_entity_poly.type
_entity_poly.pdbx_seq_one_letter_code
_entity_poly.pdbx_strand_id
1 'polypeptide(L)'
;MNQSAIGGSSLQVLTPDANIVSNRMVFGTVAGEVRSPKTLTLNNTGSTPLTIALNLGDSQEKSNAVRLADHQRAADFQILDAPTGQPFTLGANQSRTIQVQFAPQRTAQVSTTPTTHTFNGENYASLTINANGQPAKTVNLAGLNAANYEANREPSLAEITRIFGWTTNIGTENLIIGGQKQLIGDEVYSPYWVRADNSKPVQLWPLAVFSGPTDGPHDPIRFQAKPGSGGKSGFIYQHAGRLQADNVLGSNDISGGENQKLLPKILVGGVNTTPTLGNVSFTPNSPFALNRSLFAPTTEGAWTDYTQNLPDQTHNWRIYPVRDAQGTLIPHTWIAAADPGNDDSAPPKNYDYNDDVYLFVNAKPENSALDPSVGGRFPGSPDLKFYFSKTYENVFPNGLKDKNGKNIGFTSTQLNKNDTFTSIASYNPNLINLDTTGSGTLKITTTGGSNGSKDNTLVNGLQTIFDGRVSKSVISSKLLGPFNNIKTGFQQAGVMLGPDQDNYIKVVAIARNDGQLGIQFYQENKGVGKTIGTAAIANPGSLQSLELKLFTDPQAGTVRAGYSVGNNNNIILLPGVVSLKGGQIGRYFAAQSKAGLITSNKGGAPFTATFDNFLISANETTAQRQVLHRINVGSSSSYTSPSGFVWSADTGLFSPSNAVPESTLGTPNIQNTNIDPVYRSYRAKIGNGSIPMSSRVLSFALPVQPGKVDLRLHFSENYWGAPNRGPGGIGKRVFDVIVENKTVLHNFDITAAAGGALKAVKVPIEGLQVNDGQLNIQLKADADFGALSAIEVFRSA
;
A
#
# COMPACT_ATOMS: atom_id res chain seq x y z
N MET A 1 16.85 6.05 -0.03
CA MET A 1 16.08 7.29 0.13
C MET A 1 17.06 8.43 0.35
N ASN A 2 17.19 9.39 -0.57
CA ASN A 2 18.06 10.54 -0.35
C ASN A 2 17.32 11.56 0.53
N GLN A 3 17.92 11.90 1.66
CA GLN A 3 17.51 13.07 2.44
C GLN A 3 17.88 14.33 1.65
N SER A 4 17.03 14.73 0.70
CA SER A 4 17.13 16.06 0.11
C SER A 4 16.82 17.08 1.20
N ALA A 5 17.65 18.11 1.30
CA ALA A 5 17.33 19.31 2.04
C ALA A 5 15.94 19.78 1.61
N ILE A 6 15.03 19.97 2.57
CA ILE A 6 13.87 20.81 2.36
C ILE A 6 14.43 22.14 1.86
N GLY A 7 14.06 22.58 0.66
CA GLY A 7 14.52 23.88 0.14
C GLY A 7 14.26 24.95 1.19
N GLY A 8 15.33 25.57 1.72
CA GLY A 8 15.27 26.59 2.77
C GLY A 8 15.65 26.15 4.20
N SER A 9 15.88 24.86 4.49
CA SER A 9 16.35 24.41 5.81
C SER A 9 17.87 24.31 5.86
N SER A 10 18.54 25.06 6.75
CA SER A 10 19.98 24.95 7.01
C SER A 10 20.34 23.86 8.03
N LEU A 11 19.38 23.36 8.81
CA LEU A 11 19.62 22.19 9.67
C LEU A 11 19.43 20.90 8.87
N GLN A 12 20.40 19.98 8.90
CA GLN A 12 20.29 18.61 8.39
C GLN A 12 20.42 17.62 9.57
N VAL A 13 19.63 16.53 9.54
CA VAL A 13 19.60 15.52 10.62
C VAL A 13 19.81 14.14 10.00
N LEU A 14 20.96 13.54 10.26
CA LEU A 14 21.32 12.23 9.73
C LEU A 14 21.15 11.18 10.83
N THR A 15 20.30 10.19 10.58
CA THR A 15 20.10 9.04 11.48
C THR A 15 20.96 7.86 11.03
N PRO A 16 21.38 6.96 11.94
CA PRO A 16 22.24 5.83 11.61
C PRO A 16 21.55 4.82 10.69
N ASP A 17 20.20 4.76 10.74
CA ASP A 17 19.39 3.79 10.00
C ASP A 17 18.82 4.38 8.69
N ALA A 18 19.34 5.53 8.22
CA ALA A 18 18.79 6.30 7.09
C ALA A 18 18.75 5.55 5.73
N ASN A 19 19.56 4.51 5.57
CA ASN A 19 19.51 3.64 4.39
C ASN A 19 18.25 2.75 4.34
N ILE A 20 17.61 2.53 5.49
CA ILE A 20 16.44 1.67 5.66
C ILE A 20 15.19 2.54 5.87
N VAL A 21 15.26 3.47 6.83
CA VAL A 21 14.14 4.32 7.24
C VAL A 21 14.61 5.74 7.51
N SER A 22 13.89 6.72 6.96
CA SER A 22 14.24 8.14 7.12
C SER A 22 13.78 8.67 8.48
N ASN A 23 14.57 9.55 9.10
CA ASN A 23 14.25 10.24 10.37
C ASN A 23 13.80 9.29 11.50
N ARG A 24 14.37 8.09 11.55
CA ARG A 24 14.10 7.09 12.58
C ARG A 24 15.40 6.47 13.09
N MET A 25 15.40 6.15 14.38
CA MET A 25 16.41 5.33 15.03
C MET A 25 15.73 4.09 15.60
N VAL A 26 16.20 2.92 15.19
CA VAL A 26 15.67 1.62 15.59
C VAL A 26 16.63 0.98 16.58
N PHE A 27 16.13 0.50 17.71
CA PHE A 27 16.91 -0.16 18.75
C PHE A 27 16.35 -1.55 19.00
N GLY A 28 17.25 -2.51 19.22
CA GLY A 28 16.89 -3.87 19.62
C GLY A 28 17.59 -4.23 20.92
N THR A 29 16.89 -4.93 21.80
CA THR A 29 17.48 -5.57 22.97
C THR A 29 16.66 -6.80 23.36
N VAL A 30 17.18 -7.55 24.33
CA VAL A 30 16.56 -8.77 24.85
C VAL A 30 16.58 -8.69 26.37
N ALA A 31 15.53 -9.20 27.02
CA ALA A 31 15.42 -9.31 28.47
C ALA A 31 15.65 -7.98 29.24
N GLY A 32 15.35 -6.83 28.62
CA GLY A 32 15.53 -5.51 29.22
C GLY A 32 16.98 -5.03 29.31
N GLU A 33 17.92 -5.69 28.63
CA GLU A 33 19.33 -5.28 28.65
C GLU A 33 19.51 -3.87 28.05
N VAL A 34 20.36 -3.07 28.67
CA VAL A 34 20.77 -1.77 28.13
C VAL A 34 21.92 -1.97 27.16
N ARG A 35 21.74 -1.57 25.89
CA ARG A 35 22.76 -1.70 24.83
C ARG A 35 23.48 -0.37 24.59
N SER A 36 24.59 -0.43 23.87
CA SER A 36 25.35 0.77 23.46
C SER A 36 24.45 1.77 22.73
N PRO A 37 24.68 3.10 22.93
CA PRO A 37 23.90 4.12 22.25
C PRO A 37 24.10 4.08 20.73
N LYS A 38 23.11 4.58 20.01
CA LYS A 38 23.22 4.92 18.59
C LYS A 38 23.41 6.43 18.44
N THR A 39 24.09 6.83 17.37
CA THR A 39 24.42 8.25 17.14
C THR A 39 23.65 8.80 15.95
N LEU A 40 22.99 9.94 16.13
CA LEU A 40 22.54 10.81 15.03
C LEU A 40 23.48 12.00 14.90
N THR A 41 23.53 12.60 13.70
CA THR A 41 24.36 13.78 13.42
C THR A 41 23.49 14.96 13.00
N LEU A 42 23.67 16.09 13.66
CA LEU A 42 23.10 17.39 13.30
C LEU A 42 24.15 18.16 12.50
N ASN A 43 23.83 18.61 11.29
CA ASN A 43 24.70 19.50 10.51
C ASN A 43 24.00 20.84 10.32
N ASN A 44 24.70 21.94 10.57
CA ASN A 44 24.28 23.26 10.10
C ASN A 44 24.94 23.49 8.73
N THR A 45 24.19 23.31 7.65
CA THR A 45 24.64 23.55 6.28
C THR A 45 24.47 25.01 5.84
N GLY A 46 24.02 25.89 6.73
CA GLY A 46 23.84 27.31 6.48
C GLY A 46 25.07 28.16 6.81
N SER A 47 24.97 29.46 6.50
CA SER A 47 26.03 30.45 6.72
C SER A 47 25.97 31.14 8.09
N THR A 48 24.92 30.91 8.89
CA THR A 48 24.73 31.52 10.21
C THR A 48 24.60 30.46 11.30
N PRO A 49 25.03 30.73 12.55
CA PRO A 49 24.81 29.81 13.67
C PRO A 49 23.33 29.52 13.92
N LEU A 50 23.05 28.30 14.38
CA LEU A 50 21.73 27.86 14.81
C LEU A 50 21.71 27.65 16.33
N THR A 51 20.68 28.15 17.01
CA THR A 51 20.35 27.84 18.40
C THR A 51 19.40 26.65 18.42
N ILE A 52 19.84 25.52 18.94
CA ILE A 52 19.17 24.23 18.90
C ILE A 52 18.67 23.81 20.27
N ALA A 53 17.40 23.40 20.36
CA ALA A 53 16.81 22.76 21.52
C ALA A 53 16.40 21.32 21.20
N LEU A 54 16.82 20.36 22.04
CA LEU A 54 16.46 18.94 21.95
C LEU A 54 15.35 18.62 22.94
N ASN A 55 14.26 18.05 22.46
CA ASN A 55 13.10 17.69 23.29
C ASN A 55 12.73 16.23 23.06
N LEU A 56 13.04 15.39 24.05
CA LEU A 56 12.59 14.00 24.07
C LEU A 56 11.16 13.95 24.60
N GLY A 57 10.28 13.26 23.88
CA GLY A 57 8.87 13.16 24.25
C GLY A 57 8.22 11.93 23.63
N ASP A 58 6.92 11.80 23.86
CA ASP A 58 6.14 10.67 23.36
C ASP A 58 6.02 10.68 21.83
N SER A 59 5.86 9.49 21.25
CA SER A 59 5.70 9.36 19.80
C SER A 59 4.31 9.83 19.37
N GLN A 60 4.25 10.62 18.28
CA GLN A 60 2.99 11.03 17.66
C GLN A 60 2.35 9.92 16.80
N GLU A 61 3.03 8.77 16.65
CA GLU A 61 2.57 7.64 15.82
C GLU A 61 1.47 6.78 16.48
N LYS A 62 0.89 7.25 17.60
CA LYS A 62 -0.13 6.54 18.39
C LYS A 62 -1.34 6.04 17.61
N SER A 63 -1.62 6.60 16.43
CA SER A 63 -2.71 6.14 15.56
C SER A 63 -2.44 4.77 14.92
N ASN A 64 -1.18 4.34 14.87
CA ASN A 64 -0.75 3.03 14.36
C ASN A 64 -0.50 2.01 15.48
N ALA A 65 -0.56 2.47 16.73
CA ALA A 65 -0.26 1.67 17.90
C ALA A 65 -1.17 0.46 18.00
N VAL A 66 -0.60 -0.71 18.26
CA VAL A 66 -1.37 -1.84 18.82
C VAL A 66 -1.82 -1.47 20.24
N ARG A 67 -0.94 -0.80 21.01
CA ARG A 67 -1.22 -0.30 22.35
C ARG A 67 -0.76 1.14 22.50
N LEU A 68 -1.68 2.04 22.85
CA LEU A 68 -1.35 3.46 23.08
C LEU A 68 -0.25 3.66 24.14
N ALA A 69 -0.21 2.79 25.16
CA ALA A 69 0.79 2.83 26.22
C ALA A 69 2.23 2.59 25.72
N ASP A 70 2.42 1.96 24.55
CA ASP A 70 3.76 1.74 24.00
C ASP A 70 4.32 3.00 23.31
N HIS A 71 3.48 4.02 23.06
CA HIS A 71 3.90 5.33 22.55
C HIS A 71 4.14 6.39 23.63
N GLN A 72 3.87 6.06 24.89
CA GLN A 72 4.13 6.90 26.07
C GLN A 72 5.41 6.44 26.77
N ARG A 73 6.50 6.36 26.00
CA ARG A 73 7.75 5.67 26.38
C ARG A 73 9.00 6.52 26.21
N ALA A 74 8.86 7.85 26.28
CA ALA A 74 10.02 8.75 26.28
C ALA A 74 11.07 8.40 27.35
N ALA A 75 10.63 7.96 28.53
CA ALA A 75 11.51 7.57 29.65
C ALA A 75 12.37 6.33 29.39
N ASP A 76 12.03 5.52 28.38
CA ASP A 76 12.85 4.37 27.97
C ASP A 76 14.03 4.77 27.08
N PHE A 77 14.16 6.06 26.75
CA PHE A 77 15.24 6.60 25.94
C PHE A 77 15.99 7.68 26.72
N GLN A 78 17.30 7.77 26.47
CA GLN A 78 18.17 8.73 27.14
C GLN A 78 19.13 9.37 26.13
N ILE A 79 19.38 10.67 26.26
CA ILE A 79 20.44 11.37 25.53
C ILE A 79 21.67 11.39 26.41
N LEU A 80 22.70 10.60 26.09
CA LEU A 80 23.86 10.41 26.96
C LEU A 80 24.85 11.57 26.90
N ASP A 81 24.94 12.25 25.77
CA ASP A 81 25.86 13.35 25.51
C ASP A 81 25.12 14.69 25.34
N ALA A 82 24.05 14.86 26.11
CA ALA A 82 23.22 16.06 26.09
C ALA A 82 24.10 17.33 26.24
N PRO A 83 24.06 18.27 25.27
CA PRO A 83 24.82 19.51 25.36
C PRO A 83 24.52 20.26 26.67
N THR A 84 25.56 20.68 27.38
CA THR A 84 25.42 21.52 28.56
C THR A 84 24.86 22.89 28.17
N GLY A 85 23.80 23.34 28.87
CA GLY A 85 23.15 24.63 28.58
C GLY A 85 22.22 24.62 27.37
N GLN A 86 21.18 23.77 27.36
CA GLN A 86 20.11 23.82 26.35
C GLN A 86 19.30 25.13 26.47
N PRO A 87 19.01 25.83 25.35
CA PRO A 87 19.40 25.51 23.97
C PRO A 87 20.88 25.82 23.68
N PHE A 88 21.54 25.00 22.86
CA PHE A 88 22.96 25.14 22.52
C PHE A 88 23.17 25.73 21.12
N THR A 89 24.33 26.32 20.86
CA THR A 89 24.66 26.90 19.54
C THR A 89 25.44 25.91 18.67
N LEU A 90 24.98 25.68 17.44
CA LEU A 90 25.69 24.97 16.37
C LEU A 90 26.17 25.98 15.32
N GLY A 91 27.48 26.18 15.22
CA GLY A 91 28.07 27.15 14.27
C GLY A 91 27.76 26.81 12.81
N ALA A 92 27.92 27.80 11.93
CA ALA A 92 27.79 27.61 10.48
C ALA A 92 28.77 26.52 9.98
N ASN A 93 28.29 25.64 9.09
CA ASN A 93 29.05 24.49 8.57
C ASN A 93 29.61 23.52 9.63
N GLN A 94 29.08 23.57 10.86
CA GLN A 94 29.48 22.64 11.93
C GLN A 94 28.52 21.46 12.06
N SER A 95 29.05 20.38 12.61
CA SER A 95 28.33 19.16 12.94
C SER A 95 28.36 18.88 14.44
N ARG A 96 27.27 18.33 14.97
CA ARG A 96 27.19 17.80 16.34
C ARG A 96 26.57 16.41 16.32
N THR A 97 27.26 15.44 16.88
CA THR A 97 26.70 14.11 17.17
C THR A 97 25.86 14.16 18.43
N ILE A 98 24.78 13.39 18.45
CA ILE A 98 23.92 13.17 19.62
C ILE A 98 23.76 11.65 19.79
N GLN A 99 24.16 11.15 20.95
CA GLN A 99 24.06 9.76 21.36
C GLN A 99 22.74 9.51 22.08
N VAL A 100 21.92 8.64 21.50
CA VAL A 100 20.65 8.20 22.07
C VAL A 100 20.78 6.73 22.47
N GLN A 101 20.46 6.42 23.72
CA GLN A 101 20.41 5.07 24.25
C GLN A 101 18.96 4.64 24.49
N PHE A 102 18.66 3.38 24.15
CA PHE A 102 17.44 2.71 24.56
C PHE A 102 17.74 1.88 25.82
N ALA A 103 17.01 2.18 26.90
CA ALA A 103 17.12 1.57 28.21
C ALA A 103 15.69 1.29 28.73
N PRO A 104 15.07 0.17 28.29
CA PRO A 104 13.67 -0.11 28.61
C PRO A 104 13.45 -0.21 30.12
N GLN A 105 12.47 0.53 30.64
CA GLN A 105 12.11 0.53 32.07
C GLN A 105 11.03 -0.52 32.40
N ARG A 106 10.49 -1.20 31.38
CA ARG A 106 9.52 -2.28 31.53
C ARG A 106 10.10 -3.61 31.08
N THR A 107 9.84 -4.64 31.87
CA THR A 107 10.06 -6.02 31.45
C THR A 107 9.11 -6.39 30.31
N ALA A 108 9.69 -6.85 29.20
CA ALA A 108 8.95 -7.51 28.13
C ALA A 108 8.61 -8.95 28.55
N GLN A 109 7.41 -9.40 28.23
CA GLN A 109 6.92 -10.74 28.60
C GLN A 109 6.12 -11.34 27.45
N VAL A 110 6.05 -12.66 27.37
CA VAL A 110 5.15 -13.31 26.40
C VAL A 110 3.71 -13.12 26.85
N SER A 111 2.86 -12.60 25.97
CA SER A 111 1.43 -12.43 26.21
C SER A 111 0.77 -13.80 26.40
N THR A 112 -0.16 -13.89 27.35
CA THR A 112 -0.99 -15.08 27.53
C THR A 112 -2.19 -15.09 26.58
N THR A 113 -2.48 -13.99 25.88
CA THR A 113 -3.57 -13.87 24.90
C THR A 113 -3.31 -12.72 23.92
N PRO A 114 -2.96 -12.99 22.65
CA PRO A 114 -2.63 -14.30 22.09
C PRO A 114 -1.28 -14.84 22.62
N THR A 115 -1.12 -16.17 22.62
CA THR A 115 -0.15 -16.92 23.43
C THR A 115 1.33 -16.81 23.04
N THR A 116 1.72 -15.91 22.14
CA THR A 116 3.11 -15.82 21.65
C THR A 116 3.57 -14.41 21.23
N HIS A 117 2.74 -13.38 21.39
CA HIS A 117 3.12 -11.97 21.13
C HIS A 117 3.89 -11.38 22.32
N THR A 118 4.84 -10.46 22.12
CA THR A 118 5.51 -9.83 23.27
C THR A 118 4.71 -8.66 23.86
N PHE A 119 4.33 -8.78 25.13
CA PHE A 119 3.77 -7.68 25.91
C PHE A 119 4.88 -6.76 26.40
N ASN A 120 4.74 -5.45 26.17
CA ASN A 120 5.72 -4.39 26.50
C ASN A 120 7.05 -4.46 25.73
N GLY A 121 7.14 -5.27 24.67
CA GLY A 121 8.34 -5.34 23.85
C GLY A 121 8.55 -4.08 23.00
N GLU A 122 7.49 -3.49 22.47
CA GLU A 122 7.57 -2.26 21.69
C GLU A 122 7.60 -1.01 22.60
N ASN A 123 8.52 -0.08 22.32
CA ASN A 123 8.67 1.18 23.05
C ASN A 123 8.97 2.31 22.06
N TYR A 124 8.11 3.33 22.02
CA TYR A 124 8.21 4.43 21.06
C TYR A 124 8.33 5.79 21.75
N ALA A 125 9.20 6.62 21.21
CA ALA A 125 9.40 8.00 21.60
C ALA A 125 9.70 8.87 20.36
N SER A 126 9.85 10.16 20.57
CA SER A 126 10.29 11.10 19.55
C SER A 126 11.30 12.09 20.11
N LEU A 127 12.32 12.39 19.34
CA LEU A 127 13.26 13.48 19.59
C LEU A 127 12.92 14.63 18.66
N THR A 128 12.37 15.70 19.21
CA THR A 128 12.07 16.94 18.48
C THR A 128 13.25 17.91 18.60
N ILE A 129 13.80 18.30 17.45
CA ILE A 129 14.94 19.19 17.29
C ILE A 129 14.40 20.52 16.78
N ASN A 130 14.35 21.52 17.66
CA ASN A 130 13.95 22.88 17.32
C ASN A 130 15.20 23.71 17.03
N ALA A 131 15.20 24.48 15.94
CA ALA A 131 16.27 25.43 15.63
C ALA A 131 15.68 26.79 15.25
N ASN A 132 16.30 27.89 15.68
CA ASN A 132 15.81 29.23 15.42
C ASN A 132 15.68 29.51 13.91
N GLY A 133 14.52 30.00 13.49
CA GLY A 133 14.23 30.31 12.08
C GLY A 133 14.14 29.07 11.17
N GLN A 134 14.07 27.87 11.73
CA GLN A 134 13.95 26.60 10.99
C GLN A 134 12.67 25.86 11.39
N PRO A 135 12.05 25.09 10.47
CA PRO A 135 11.01 24.15 10.86
C PRO A 135 11.54 23.10 11.85
N ALA A 136 10.73 22.75 12.86
CA ALA A 136 11.07 21.68 13.79
C ALA A 136 11.27 20.35 13.04
N LYS A 137 12.28 19.58 13.43
CA LYS A 137 12.55 18.24 12.91
C LYS A 137 12.28 17.19 13.97
N THR A 138 11.61 16.11 13.61
CA THR A 138 11.33 15.00 14.52
C THR A 138 12.10 13.77 14.06
N VAL A 139 12.83 13.14 14.98
CA VAL A 139 13.39 11.80 14.82
C VAL A 139 12.57 10.83 15.66
N ASN A 140 11.95 9.83 15.03
CA ASN A 140 11.23 8.78 15.74
C ASN A 140 12.23 7.81 16.37
N LEU A 141 12.02 7.47 17.64
CA LEU A 141 12.82 6.51 18.38
C LEU A 141 11.94 5.28 18.63
N ALA A 142 12.43 4.10 18.25
CA ALA A 142 11.67 2.87 18.37
C ALA A 142 12.58 1.76 18.90
N GLY A 143 12.27 1.26 20.09
CA GLY A 143 12.99 0.18 20.76
C GLY A 143 12.15 -1.09 20.85
N LEU A 144 12.71 -2.20 20.37
CA LEU A 144 12.14 -3.54 20.49
C LEU A 144 12.90 -4.32 21.56
N ASN A 145 12.21 -4.67 22.64
CA ASN A 145 12.72 -5.47 23.74
C ASN A 145 12.10 -6.86 23.67
N ALA A 146 12.86 -7.85 23.18
CA ALA A 146 12.41 -9.24 23.21
C ALA A 146 12.23 -9.72 24.66
N ALA A 147 11.22 -10.55 24.91
CA ALA A 147 10.92 -11.01 26.27
C ALA A 147 12.06 -11.85 26.86
N ASN A 148 12.69 -12.69 26.02
CA ASN A 148 13.89 -13.44 26.34
C ASN A 148 14.52 -13.95 25.04
N TYR A 149 15.65 -14.65 25.16
CA TYR A 149 16.30 -15.36 24.07
C TYR A 149 15.50 -16.61 23.66
N GLU A 150 15.45 -16.84 22.35
CA GLU A 150 15.02 -18.07 21.68
C GLU A 150 13.56 -18.51 21.90
N ALA A 151 13.11 -19.32 20.93
CA ALA A 151 11.80 -19.96 20.90
C ALA A 151 10.68 -18.92 21.00
N ASN A 152 9.60 -19.25 21.73
CA ASN A 152 8.40 -18.41 21.77
C ASN A 152 8.54 -17.09 22.57
N ARG A 153 9.77 -16.64 22.83
CA ARG A 153 10.09 -15.43 23.64
C ARG A 153 10.64 -14.29 22.79
N GLU A 154 10.79 -14.53 21.49
CA GLU A 154 11.26 -13.58 20.50
C GLU A 154 10.14 -12.67 19.99
N PRO A 155 10.48 -11.54 19.35
CA PRO A 155 9.49 -10.67 18.74
C PRO A 155 8.85 -11.30 17.51
N SER A 156 7.55 -11.08 17.35
CA SER A 156 6.83 -11.46 16.14
C SER A 156 7.27 -10.65 14.92
N LEU A 157 7.05 -11.20 13.72
CA LEU A 157 7.26 -10.48 12.46
C LEU A 157 6.47 -9.15 12.40
N ALA A 158 5.30 -9.10 13.06
CA ALA A 158 4.48 -7.89 13.14
C ALA A 158 5.15 -6.79 13.97
N GLU A 159 5.77 -7.13 15.11
CA GLU A 159 6.52 -6.20 15.96
C GLU A 159 7.80 -5.73 15.25
N ILE A 160 8.54 -6.66 14.62
CA ILE A 160 9.72 -6.33 13.81
C ILE A 160 9.35 -5.37 12.69
N THR A 161 8.21 -5.58 12.02
CA THR A 161 7.73 -4.69 10.96
C THR A 161 7.43 -3.29 11.48
N ARG A 162 6.71 -3.18 12.61
CA ARG A 162 6.28 -1.89 13.18
C ARG A 162 7.42 -1.06 13.77
N ILE A 163 8.49 -1.69 14.27
CA ILE A 163 9.62 -0.94 14.82
C ILE A 163 10.35 -0.08 13.76
N PHE A 164 10.16 -0.38 12.47
CA PHE A 164 10.61 0.45 11.36
C PHE A 164 9.61 1.55 10.96
N GLY A 165 8.45 1.61 11.61
CA GLY A 165 7.39 2.60 11.36
C GLY A 165 6.45 2.22 10.23
N TRP A 166 6.51 0.97 9.78
CA TRP A 166 5.65 0.48 8.72
C TRP A 166 4.33 -0.03 9.27
N THR A 167 3.26 0.17 8.50
CA THR A 167 1.92 -0.30 8.84
C THR A 167 1.46 -1.44 7.93
N THR A 168 2.42 -2.17 7.35
CA THR A 168 2.19 -3.38 6.58
C THR A 168 1.42 -4.38 7.44
N ASN A 169 0.33 -4.94 6.89
CA ASN A 169 -0.45 -5.93 7.61
C ASN A 169 0.21 -7.31 7.48
N ILE A 170 0.83 -7.81 8.55
CA ILE A 170 1.34 -9.18 8.61
C ILE A 170 0.20 -10.21 8.76
N GLY A 171 -1.00 -9.75 9.13
CA GLY A 171 -2.24 -10.53 9.26
C GLY A 171 -2.43 -11.22 10.61
N THR A 172 -1.39 -11.25 11.45
CA THR A 172 -1.48 -11.71 12.84
C THR A 172 -0.50 -10.94 13.71
N GLU A 173 -0.81 -10.86 15.01
CA GLU A 173 0.11 -10.35 16.04
C GLU A 173 0.87 -11.51 16.72
N ASN A 174 0.55 -12.76 16.38
CA ASN A 174 1.24 -13.92 16.93
C ASN A 174 2.66 -14.01 16.36
N LEU A 175 3.61 -14.49 17.17
CA LEU A 175 4.92 -14.90 16.69
C LEU A 175 4.79 -16.01 15.65
N ILE A 176 4.08 -17.08 16.00
CA ILE A 176 3.82 -18.21 15.11
C ILE A 176 2.73 -17.84 14.09
N ILE A 177 3.12 -17.79 12.82
CA ILE A 177 2.25 -17.47 11.68
C ILE A 177 1.70 -18.76 11.06
N GLY A 178 2.53 -19.80 10.96
CA GLY A 178 2.19 -21.11 10.38
C GLY A 178 2.72 -21.31 8.95
N GLY A 179 2.93 -22.57 8.54
CA GLY A 179 3.47 -22.96 7.24
C GLY A 179 2.46 -23.13 6.11
N GLN A 180 1.19 -22.82 6.35
CA GLN A 180 0.13 -23.03 5.36
C GLN A 180 0.31 -22.10 4.15
N LYS A 181 -0.10 -22.61 2.98
CA LYS A 181 -0.10 -21.87 1.70
C LYS A 181 -1.17 -20.78 1.60
N GLN A 182 -1.84 -20.48 2.71
CA GLN A 182 -2.75 -19.34 2.83
C GLN A 182 -1.92 -18.05 2.77
N LEU A 183 -2.39 -17.10 1.96
CA LEU A 183 -1.89 -15.74 2.02
C LEU A 183 -2.45 -15.08 3.27
N ILE A 184 -1.58 -14.49 4.09
CA ILE A 184 -1.97 -13.89 5.36
C ILE A 184 -1.67 -12.39 5.32
N GLY A 185 -2.61 -11.57 5.76
CA GLY A 185 -2.45 -10.11 5.74
C GLY A 185 -2.27 -9.54 4.33
N ASP A 186 -1.24 -8.72 4.13
CA ASP A 186 -0.88 -8.09 2.85
C ASP A 186 0.08 -8.97 2.01
N GLU A 187 0.33 -10.23 2.39
CA GLU A 187 1.29 -11.11 1.71
C GLU A 187 1.05 -11.24 0.19
N VAL A 188 2.14 -11.20 -0.57
CA VAL A 188 2.17 -11.45 -2.01
C VAL A 188 3.07 -12.64 -2.28
N TYR A 189 2.48 -13.72 -2.78
CA TYR A 189 3.24 -14.87 -3.25
C TYR A 189 3.74 -14.63 -4.68
N SER A 190 5.07 -14.55 -4.86
CA SER A 190 5.71 -14.49 -6.17
C SER A 190 6.92 -15.43 -6.23
N PRO A 191 6.90 -16.47 -7.11
CA PRO A 191 8.03 -17.38 -7.24
C PRO A 191 9.29 -16.66 -7.76
N TYR A 192 9.09 -15.76 -8.73
CA TYR A 192 10.15 -15.03 -9.42
C TYR A 192 9.88 -13.52 -9.43
N TRP A 193 10.96 -12.76 -9.30
CA TRP A 193 11.00 -11.31 -9.22
C TRP A 193 11.82 -10.74 -10.35
N VAL A 194 11.58 -9.47 -10.70
CA VAL A 194 12.37 -8.71 -11.66
C VAL A 194 12.78 -7.38 -11.07
N ARG A 195 13.85 -6.77 -11.60
CA ARG A 195 14.23 -5.40 -11.24
C ARG A 195 13.09 -4.45 -11.59
N ALA A 196 12.74 -3.58 -10.66
CA ALA A 196 11.73 -2.56 -10.91
C ALA A 196 12.31 -1.40 -11.75
N ASP A 197 13.51 -0.93 -11.38
CA ASP A 197 14.33 0.05 -12.10
C ASP A 197 15.63 -0.63 -12.57
N ASN A 198 15.76 -0.82 -13.88
CA ASN A 198 16.91 -1.47 -14.50
C ASN A 198 18.21 -0.64 -14.42
N SER A 199 18.14 0.63 -14.01
CA SER A 199 19.32 1.48 -13.78
C SER A 199 19.90 1.33 -12.37
N LYS A 200 19.19 0.65 -11.46
CA LYS A 200 19.59 0.44 -10.07
C LYS A 200 19.79 -1.05 -9.76
N PRO A 201 20.64 -1.40 -8.79
CA PRO A 201 20.70 -2.76 -8.26
C PRO A 201 19.46 -3.07 -7.40
N VAL A 202 19.19 -4.35 -7.18
CA VAL A 202 18.27 -4.84 -6.17
C VAL A 202 19.00 -4.85 -4.83
N GLN A 203 18.29 -4.59 -3.73
CA GLN A 203 18.84 -4.64 -2.38
C GLN A 203 18.09 -5.66 -1.54
N LEU A 204 18.80 -6.44 -0.75
CA LEU A 204 18.23 -7.29 0.29
C LEU A 204 18.93 -6.95 1.60
N TRP A 205 18.34 -6.07 2.40
CA TRP A 205 18.95 -5.54 3.61
C TRP A 205 18.50 -6.34 4.84
N PRO A 206 19.39 -6.87 5.68
CA PRO A 206 18.99 -7.62 6.87
C PRO A 206 18.39 -6.70 7.94
N LEU A 207 17.14 -6.95 8.33
CA LEU A 207 16.41 -6.19 9.34
C LEU A 207 16.45 -6.86 10.71
N ALA A 208 16.35 -8.18 10.76
CA ALA A 208 16.36 -8.96 11.99
C ALA A 208 16.85 -10.38 11.73
N VAL A 209 17.51 -10.95 12.74
CA VAL A 209 17.72 -12.40 12.88
C VAL A 209 17.35 -12.75 14.32
N PHE A 210 16.34 -13.59 14.48
CA PHE A 210 15.90 -14.16 15.76
C PHE A 210 15.78 -15.67 15.57
N SER A 211 16.89 -16.37 15.70
CA SER A 211 17.03 -17.79 15.43
C SER A 211 17.74 -18.52 16.56
N GLY A 212 17.81 -19.85 16.47
CA GLY A 212 18.68 -20.64 17.33
C GLY A 212 20.14 -20.15 17.35
N PRO A 213 20.90 -20.38 18.44
CA PRO A 213 22.18 -19.75 18.72
C PRO A 213 23.31 -20.52 18.00
N THR A 214 23.35 -20.44 16.68
CA THR A 214 24.43 -21.06 15.91
C THR A 214 25.73 -20.31 16.14
N ASP A 215 26.78 -21.07 16.46
CA ASP A 215 28.13 -20.55 16.69
C ASP A 215 28.81 -20.10 15.40
N GLY A 216 28.49 -20.78 14.29
CA GLY A 216 28.97 -20.51 12.95
C GLY A 216 28.04 -19.60 12.15
N PRO A 217 28.47 -19.18 10.95
CA PRO A 217 27.61 -18.45 10.05
C PRO A 217 26.41 -19.27 9.58
N HIS A 218 25.33 -18.57 9.27
CA HIS A 218 24.16 -19.17 8.65
C HIS A 218 24.43 -19.51 7.19
N ASP A 219 23.53 -20.29 6.60
CA ASP A 219 23.52 -20.58 5.17
C ASP A 219 23.54 -19.30 4.32
N PRO A 220 24.27 -19.30 3.20
CA PRO A 220 24.28 -18.22 2.24
C PRO A 220 22.90 -17.85 1.71
N ILE A 221 22.69 -16.54 1.61
CA ILE A 221 21.58 -15.96 0.89
C ILE A 221 22.03 -15.69 -0.54
N ARG A 222 21.23 -16.15 -1.50
CA ARG A 222 21.54 -16.15 -2.92
C ARG A 222 20.34 -15.62 -3.71
N PHE A 223 20.63 -15.09 -4.89
CA PHE A 223 19.62 -14.91 -5.93
C PHE A 223 19.86 -15.94 -7.04
N GLN A 224 18.79 -16.51 -7.54
CA GLN A 224 18.85 -17.62 -8.49
C GLN A 224 18.07 -17.23 -9.75
N ALA A 225 18.74 -17.23 -10.91
CA ALA A 225 18.06 -16.93 -12.16
C ALA A 225 16.99 -17.98 -12.46
N LYS A 226 15.84 -17.54 -12.96
CA LYS A 226 14.76 -18.44 -13.40
C LYS A 226 15.30 -19.45 -14.41
N PRO A 227 15.03 -20.76 -14.26
CA PRO A 227 15.45 -21.77 -15.21
C PRO A 227 15.05 -21.40 -16.65
N GLY A 228 15.99 -21.53 -17.59
CA GLY A 228 15.76 -21.20 -19.00
C GLY A 228 15.76 -19.70 -19.35
N SER A 229 15.91 -18.79 -18.37
CA SER A 229 15.92 -17.34 -18.63
C SER A 229 17.23 -16.80 -19.22
N GLY A 230 18.30 -17.61 -19.25
CA GLY A 230 19.64 -17.18 -19.64
C GLY A 230 20.33 -16.24 -18.65
N GLY A 231 19.73 -16.00 -17.48
CA GLY A 231 20.31 -15.17 -16.43
C GLY A 231 21.40 -15.85 -15.61
N LYS A 232 22.08 -15.06 -14.79
CA LYS A 232 23.12 -15.54 -13.87
C LYS A 232 22.59 -15.56 -12.44
N SER A 233 22.92 -16.61 -11.69
CA SER A 233 22.73 -16.68 -10.24
C SER A 233 23.94 -16.13 -9.50
N GLY A 234 23.80 -15.77 -8.22
CA GLY A 234 24.91 -15.25 -7.43
C GLY A 234 24.70 -15.29 -5.93
N PHE A 235 25.82 -15.12 -5.22
CA PHE A 235 25.89 -14.94 -3.77
C PHE A 235 25.57 -13.48 -3.40
N ILE A 236 24.88 -13.28 -2.28
CA ILE A 236 24.61 -11.95 -1.72
C ILE A 236 25.48 -11.78 -0.45
N TYR A 237 25.14 -12.46 0.65
CA TYR A 237 25.91 -12.52 1.90
C TYR A 237 25.47 -13.72 2.77
N GLN A 238 26.09 -13.89 3.94
CA GLN A 238 25.63 -14.78 5.02
C GLN A 238 25.31 -13.97 6.27
N HIS A 239 24.43 -14.46 7.13
CA HIS A 239 24.31 -13.93 8.49
C HIS A 239 25.45 -14.44 9.37
N ALA A 240 25.98 -13.55 10.21
CA ALA A 240 26.97 -13.91 11.21
C ALA A 240 26.32 -14.71 12.34
N GLY A 241 27.03 -15.70 12.88
CA GLY A 241 26.61 -16.42 14.07
C GLY A 241 27.04 -15.73 15.36
N ARG A 242 26.85 -16.42 16.48
CA ARG A 242 27.09 -15.93 17.84
C ARG A 242 28.54 -15.52 18.08
N LEU A 243 29.49 -16.32 17.60
CA LEU A 243 30.93 -16.12 17.83
C LEU A 243 31.56 -15.12 16.85
N GLN A 244 30.89 -14.82 15.74
CA GLN A 244 31.38 -13.86 14.75
C GLN A 244 30.93 -12.42 15.05
N ALA A 245 29.98 -12.18 15.97
CA ALA A 245 29.34 -10.88 16.20
C ALA A 245 30.32 -9.72 16.51
N ASP A 246 31.33 -9.99 17.32
CA ASP A 246 32.36 -9.05 17.78
C ASP A 246 33.78 -9.60 17.55
N ASN A 247 33.91 -10.71 16.82
CA ASN A 247 35.14 -11.47 16.62
C ASN A 247 35.79 -11.97 17.93
N VAL A 248 35.02 -12.13 19.02
CA VAL A 248 35.50 -12.69 20.28
C VAL A 248 34.73 -13.98 20.58
N LEU A 249 35.45 -15.10 20.62
CA LEU A 249 34.88 -16.41 20.93
C LEU A 249 34.29 -16.42 22.36
N GLY A 250 32.99 -16.71 22.50
CA GLY A 250 32.30 -16.88 23.78
C GLY A 250 31.79 -15.59 24.45
N SER A 251 32.08 -14.40 23.91
CA SER A 251 31.65 -13.12 24.50
C SER A 251 30.13 -12.91 24.47
N ASN A 252 29.42 -13.63 23.60
CA ASN A 252 28.00 -13.44 23.33
C ASN A 252 27.13 -14.61 23.78
N ASP A 253 27.66 -15.54 24.57
CA ASP A 253 26.98 -16.79 24.91
C ASP A 253 25.66 -16.58 25.66
N ILE A 254 25.56 -15.48 26.41
CA ILE A 254 24.34 -15.07 27.14
C ILE A 254 23.41 -14.24 26.25
N SER A 255 23.93 -13.58 25.20
CA SER A 255 23.16 -12.60 24.39
C SER A 255 22.70 -13.10 23.02
N GLY A 256 23.01 -14.34 22.65
CA GLY A 256 22.71 -14.90 21.32
C GLY A 256 23.51 -14.30 20.15
N GLY A 257 24.29 -13.23 20.37
CA GLY A 257 25.13 -12.59 19.36
C GLY A 257 24.33 -11.95 18.22
N GLU A 258 24.72 -12.19 16.97
CA GLU A 258 23.96 -11.69 15.80
C GLU A 258 22.72 -12.54 15.50
N ASN A 259 22.51 -13.68 16.19
CA ASN A 259 21.34 -14.55 16.00
C ASN A 259 20.07 -14.06 16.73
N GLN A 260 20.16 -13.00 17.53
CA GLN A 260 19.09 -12.56 18.45
C GLN A 260 18.95 -11.03 18.43
N LYS A 261 18.87 -10.45 17.23
CA LYS A 261 19.12 -9.02 17.05
C LYS A 261 18.37 -8.38 15.88
N LEU A 262 17.96 -7.14 16.11
CA LEU A 262 17.64 -6.21 15.04
C LEU A 262 18.90 -5.62 14.42
N LEU A 263 18.86 -5.42 13.10
CA LEU A 263 19.95 -4.86 12.30
C LEU A 263 21.27 -5.62 12.52
N PRO A 264 21.27 -6.94 12.29
CA PRO A 264 22.45 -7.76 12.52
C PRO A 264 23.55 -7.43 11.51
N LYS A 265 24.77 -7.78 11.88
CA LYS A 265 25.91 -7.78 10.94
C LYS A 265 25.82 -8.96 9.98
N ILE A 266 26.56 -8.86 8.88
CA ILE A 266 26.64 -9.88 7.82
C ILE A 266 28.08 -10.30 7.58
N LEU A 267 28.25 -11.46 6.95
CA LEU A 267 29.53 -11.91 6.44
C LEU A 267 29.61 -11.73 4.92
N VAL A 268 30.68 -11.09 4.48
CA VAL A 268 31.03 -10.91 3.07
C VAL A 268 32.44 -11.43 2.88
N GLY A 269 32.60 -12.51 2.09
CA GLY A 269 33.89 -13.17 1.95
C GLY A 269 34.47 -13.69 3.28
N GLY A 270 33.60 -14.10 4.21
CA GLY A 270 33.99 -14.57 5.56
C GLY A 270 34.30 -13.46 6.57
N VAL A 271 34.19 -12.18 6.20
CA VAL A 271 34.48 -11.05 7.09
C VAL A 271 33.20 -10.48 7.67
N ASN A 272 33.14 -10.36 9.01
CA ASN A 272 32.03 -9.72 9.71
C ASN A 272 32.01 -8.21 9.48
N THR A 273 30.92 -7.72 8.91
CA THR A 273 30.80 -6.35 8.45
C THR A 273 29.42 -5.76 8.75
N THR A 274 29.40 -4.46 8.93
CA THR A 274 28.13 -3.72 9.03
C THR A 274 27.51 -3.64 7.63
N PRO A 275 26.20 -3.92 7.47
CA PRO A 275 25.52 -3.78 6.19
C PRO A 275 25.67 -2.36 5.61
N THR A 276 25.97 -2.30 4.32
CA THR A 276 26.07 -1.07 3.52
C THR A 276 25.35 -1.30 2.20
N LEU A 277 24.98 -0.21 1.50
CA LEU A 277 24.41 -0.33 0.17
C LEU A 277 25.27 -1.17 -0.79
N GLY A 278 26.61 -1.15 -0.64
CA GLY A 278 27.52 -1.89 -1.52
C GLY A 278 27.47 -3.41 -1.33
N ASN A 279 27.25 -3.90 -0.11
CA ASN A 279 27.35 -5.33 0.21
C ASN A 279 26.00 -6.05 0.34
N VAL A 280 24.89 -5.31 0.37
CA VAL A 280 23.52 -5.86 0.32
C VAL A 280 22.89 -5.79 -1.07
N SER A 281 23.60 -5.22 -2.05
CA SER A 281 23.11 -5.00 -3.41
C SER A 281 23.55 -6.08 -4.39
N PHE A 282 22.68 -6.44 -5.32
CA PHE A 282 22.97 -7.37 -6.43
C PHE A 282 22.22 -6.97 -7.71
N THR A 283 22.70 -7.41 -8.87
CA THR A 283 22.16 -6.98 -10.18
C THR A 283 21.72 -8.18 -11.01
N PRO A 284 20.49 -8.69 -10.82
CA PRO A 284 19.94 -9.74 -11.67
C PRO A 284 19.66 -9.21 -13.06
N ASN A 285 20.04 -9.98 -14.08
CA ASN A 285 19.84 -9.63 -15.50
C ASN A 285 18.65 -10.37 -16.15
N SER A 286 17.94 -11.19 -15.39
CA SER A 286 16.71 -11.89 -15.78
C SER A 286 15.81 -12.05 -14.54
N PRO A 287 14.58 -12.60 -14.70
CA PRO A 287 13.76 -12.98 -13.55
C PRO A 287 14.51 -13.91 -12.60
N PHE A 288 14.36 -13.71 -11.28
CA PHE A 288 15.12 -14.43 -10.27
C PHE A 288 14.29 -14.80 -9.03
N ALA A 289 14.65 -15.88 -8.35
CA ALA A 289 14.13 -16.29 -7.05
C ALA A 289 15.15 -15.94 -5.95
N LEU A 290 14.68 -15.81 -4.70
CA LEU A 290 15.55 -15.80 -3.54
C LEU A 290 15.69 -17.23 -3.00
N ASN A 291 16.88 -17.54 -2.51
CA ASN A 291 17.21 -18.86 -1.98
C ASN A 291 18.18 -18.73 -0.81
N ARG A 292 17.93 -19.51 0.26
CA ARG A 292 18.90 -19.75 1.34
C ARG A 292 19.41 -21.20 1.23
N SER A 293 20.68 -21.37 0.91
CA SER A 293 21.33 -22.69 0.77
C SER A 293 22.86 -22.60 0.80
N LEU A 294 23.50 -23.58 1.45
CA LEU A 294 24.95 -23.81 1.42
C LEU A 294 25.50 -23.92 -0.01
N PHE A 295 24.83 -24.69 -0.88
CA PHE A 295 25.31 -24.98 -2.24
C PHE A 295 24.26 -24.64 -3.31
N ALA A 296 24.70 -24.13 -4.47
CA ALA A 296 23.84 -23.89 -5.62
C ALA A 296 24.17 -24.91 -6.73
N PRO A 297 23.18 -25.65 -7.30
CA PRO A 297 21.81 -25.87 -6.84
C PRO A 297 21.69 -27.14 -5.96
N THR A 298 21.00 -27.05 -4.82
CA THR A 298 20.54 -28.23 -4.06
C THR A 298 19.02 -28.17 -3.89
N THR A 299 18.39 -29.35 -3.81
CA THR A 299 16.96 -29.54 -3.52
C THR A 299 16.61 -29.23 -2.06
N GLU A 300 17.58 -28.92 -1.22
CA GLU A 300 17.40 -28.71 0.23
C GLU A 300 17.26 -27.23 0.62
N GLY A 301 17.46 -26.30 -0.31
CA GLY A 301 17.40 -24.86 -0.01
C GLY A 301 16.00 -24.32 0.21
N ALA A 302 15.86 -23.24 0.98
CA ALA A 302 14.59 -22.52 1.13
C ALA A 302 14.37 -21.53 -0.01
N TRP A 303 13.47 -21.83 -0.94
CA TRP A 303 13.18 -21.01 -2.13
C TRP A 303 11.89 -20.20 -2.02
N THR A 304 11.87 -19.02 -2.64
CA THR A 304 10.63 -18.28 -2.91
C THR A 304 9.76 -18.98 -3.94
N ASP A 305 10.36 -19.72 -4.89
CA ASP A 305 9.63 -20.64 -5.76
C ASP A 305 9.36 -21.94 -5.02
N TYR A 306 8.15 -22.08 -4.48
CA TYR A 306 7.78 -23.27 -3.70
C TYR A 306 7.90 -24.58 -4.48
N THR A 307 7.88 -24.55 -5.82
CA THR A 307 8.02 -25.78 -6.63
C THR A 307 9.42 -26.37 -6.57
N GLN A 308 10.40 -25.61 -6.06
CA GLN A 308 11.77 -26.06 -5.81
C GLN A 308 11.97 -26.61 -4.39
N ASN A 309 11.02 -26.37 -3.49
CA ASN A 309 11.08 -26.84 -2.11
C ASN A 309 10.59 -28.28 -2.02
N LEU A 310 11.14 -29.04 -1.06
CA LEU A 310 10.66 -30.39 -0.75
C LEU A 310 9.23 -30.36 -0.16
N PRO A 311 8.49 -31.49 -0.18
CA PRO A 311 7.12 -31.55 0.37
C PRO A 311 7.00 -31.16 1.85
N ASP A 312 8.06 -31.36 2.62
CA ASP A 312 8.25 -31.01 4.05
C ASP A 312 8.82 -29.57 4.24
N GLN A 313 8.91 -28.79 3.15
CA GLN A 313 9.34 -27.40 3.11
C GLN A 313 8.24 -26.51 2.49
N THR A 314 7.04 -26.62 3.07
CA THR A 314 5.78 -26.23 2.41
C THR A 314 5.64 -24.74 2.07
N HIS A 315 6.24 -23.84 2.89
CA HIS A 315 6.23 -22.38 2.70
C HIS A 315 7.35 -21.70 3.52
N ASN A 316 8.56 -21.54 2.97
CA ASN A 316 9.71 -21.01 3.71
C ASN A 316 9.89 -19.49 3.63
N TRP A 317 9.18 -18.80 2.74
CA TRP A 317 9.27 -17.35 2.57
C TRP A 317 7.88 -16.71 2.58
N ARG A 318 7.70 -15.67 3.39
CA ARG A 318 6.55 -14.76 3.34
C ARG A 318 7.03 -13.38 2.94
N ILE A 319 6.42 -12.79 1.91
CA ILE A 319 6.84 -11.49 1.38
C ILE A 319 5.66 -10.52 1.38
N TYR A 320 5.86 -9.35 2.00
CA TYR A 320 4.83 -8.34 2.21
C TYR A 320 5.23 -7.01 1.60
N PRO A 321 4.33 -6.26 0.94
CA PRO A 321 4.63 -4.91 0.50
C PRO A 321 4.84 -3.98 1.68
N VAL A 322 5.85 -3.11 1.62
CA VAL A 322 6.07 -2.09 2.65
C VAL A 322 5.06 -0.95 2.51
N ARG A 323 4.46 -0.57 3.63
CA ARG A 323 3.57 0.60 3.75
C ARG A 323 4.09 1.54 4.81
N ASP A 324 4.11 2.84 4.50
CA ASP A 324 4.55 3.87 5.44
C ASP A 324 3.57 4.08 6.61
N ALA A 325 3.83 5.07 7.45
CA ALA A 325 3.02 5.38 8.62
C ALA A 325 1.56 5.79 8.30
N GLN A 326 1.25 6.16 7.05
CA GLN A 326 -0.10 6.46 6.57
C GLN A 326 -0.72 5.29 5.81
N GLY A 327 0.00 4.16 5.70
CA GLY A 327 -0.46 2.98 4.98
C GLY A 327 -0.25 3.09 3.48
N THR A 328 0.38 4.16 3.02
CA THR A 328 0.70 4.35 1.61
C THR A 328 1.79 3.36 1.23
N LEU A 329 1.55 2.64 0.14
CA LEU A 329 2.51 1.70 -0.42
C LEU A 329 3.82 2.44 -0.74
N ILE A 330 4.95 1.89 -0.30
CA ILE A 330 6.27 2.29 -0.78
C ILE A 330 6.58 1.38 -1.98
N PRO A 331 6.53 1.90 -3.22
CA PRO A 331 6.63 1.04 -4.38
C PRO A 331 7.90 0.19 -4.41
N HIS A 332 7.76 -1.03 -4.92
CA HIS A 332 8.89 -1.94 -5.17
C HIS A 332 9.78 -2.19 -3.94
N THR A 333 9.19 -2.12 -2.75
CA THR A 333 9.83 -2.27 -1.46
C THR A 333 9.02 -3.26 -0.63
N TRP A 334 9.69 -4.26 -0.08
CA TRP A 334 9.05 -5.43 0.52
C TRP A 334 9.74 -5.83 1.83
N ILE A 335 8.98 -6.42 2.73
CA ILE A 335 9.50 -7.21 3.86
C ILE A 335 9.54 -8.64 3.35
N ALA A 336 10.72 -9.22 3.25
CA ALA A 336 10.88 -10.64 2.96
C ALA A 336 11.30 -11.34 4.26
N ALA A 337 10.48 -12.27 4.71
CA ALA A 337 10.67 -12.99 5.95
C ALA A 337 10.86 -14.47 5.63
N ALA A 338 11.98 -15.04 6.03
CA ALA A 338 12.30 -16.44 5.81
C ALA A 338 12.33 -17.18 7.14
N ASP A 339 11.68 -18.34 7.14
CA ASP A 339 11.86 -19.37 8.14
C ASP A 339 12.36 -20.61 7.38
N PRO A 340 13.69 -20.78 7.28
CA PRO A 340 14.30 -21.87 6.56
C PRO A 340 14.37 -23.11 7.45
N GLY A 341 13.81 -24.21 6.97
CA GLY A 341 13.81 -25.45 7.73
C GLY A 341 12.98 -26.52 7.06
N ASN A 342 12.88 -27.66 7.74
CA ASN A 342 12.12 -28.83 7.33
C ASN A 342 11.14 -29.18 8.47
N ASP A 343 9.90 -29.51 8.12
CA ASP A 343 8.85 -29.95 9.05
C ASP A 343 9.20 -31.25 9.80
N ASP A 344 10.03 -32.11 9.20
CA ASP A 344 10.47 -33.42 9.70
C ASP A 344 11.77 -33.36 10.53
N SER A 345 12.33 -32.17 10.80
CA SER A 345 13.53 -32.02 11.64
C SER A 345 13.25 -32.08 13.15
N ALA A 346 14.27 -32.32 13.96
CA ALA A 346 14.22 -32.19 15.43
C ALA A 346 15.18 -31.08 15.90
N PRO A 347 14.69 -29.98 16.51
CA PRO A 347 13.28 -29.64 16.71
C PRO A 347 12.55 -29.39 15.38
N PRO A 348 11.22 -29.57 15.34
CA PRO A 348 10.44 -29.25 14.15
C PRO A 348 10.40 -27.75 13.95
N LYS A 349 10.23 -27.36 12.69
CA LYS A 349 10.04 -25.97 12.28
C LYS A 349 8.87 -25.31 13.03
N ASN A 350 9.07 -24.06 13.48
CA ASN A 350 8.13 -23.29 14.30
C ASN A 350 7.26 -22.31 13.49
N TYR A 351 7.64 -21.89 12.29
CA TYR A 351 6.83 -21.04 11.39
C TYR A 351 6.54 -19.63 11.93
N ASP A 352 7.52 -19.00 12.55
CA ASP A 352 7.45 -17.63 13.05
C ASP A 352 8.02 -16.57 12.11
N TYR A 353 8.91 -16.97 11.19
CA TYR A 353 9.45 -16.08 10.13
C TYR A 353 10.14 -14.83 10.68
N ASN A 354 10.65 -14.88 11.90
CA ASN A 354 11.54 -13.88 12.50
C ASN A 354 13.02 -14.32 12.46
N ASP A 355 13.28 -15.60 12.15
CA ASP A 355 14.59 -16.20 11.89
C ASP A 355 15.44 -15.35 10.96
N ASP A 356 14.91 -14.99 9.79
CA ASP A 356 15.50 -13.99 8.93
C ASP A 356 14.45 -13.00 8.42
N VAL A 357 14.67 -11.71 8.65
CA VAL A 357 13.82 -10.65 8.09
C VAL A 357 14.66 -9.69 7.27
N TYR A 358 14.20 -9.37 6.07
CA TYR A 358 14.90 -8.51 5.12
C TYR A 358 14.00 -7.38 4.60
N LEU A 359 14.61 -6.23 4.30
CA LEU A 359 14.05 -5.22 3.43
C LEU A 359 14.53 -5.48 2.00
N PHE A 360 13.59 -5.83 1.12
CA PHE A 360 13.83 -6.15 -0.27
C PHE A 360 13.40 -4.99 -1.16
N VAL A 361 14.34 -4.33 -1.83
CA VAL A 361 14.14 -3.05 -2.53
C VAL A 361 14.49 -3.17 -4.01
N ASN A 362 13.78 -2.40 -4.84
CA ASN A 362 13.95 -2.32 -6.29
C ASN A 362 13.58 -3.65 -7.00
N ALA A 363 12.60 -4.35 -6.46
CA ALA A 363 12.07 -5.57 -7.04
C ALA A 363 10.55 -5.50 -7.19
N LYS A 364 10.03 -6.19 -8.20
CA LYS A 364 8.59 -6.40 -8.39
C LYS A 364 8.32 -7.84 -8.85
N PRO A 365 7.12 -8.40 -8.61
CA PRO A 365 6.75 -9.71 -9.12
C PRO A 365 6.97 -9.80 -10.63
N GLU A 366 7.47 -10.93 -11.12
CA GLU A 366 7.57 -11.18 -12.57
C GLU A 366 6.18 -11.09 -13.23
N ASN A 367 5.17 -11.68 -12.58
CA ASN A 367 3.78 -11.51 -12.96
C ASN A 367 3.25 -10.16 -12.45
N SER A 368 3.15 -9.19 -13.35
CA SER A 368 2.64 -7.84 -13.04
C SER A 368 1.24 -7.80 -12.42
N ALA A 369 0.41 -8.84 -12.56
CA ALA A 369 -0.91 -8.91 -11.92
C ALA A 369 -0.82 -9.05 -10.39
N LEU A 370 0.36 -9.42 -9.86
CA LEU A 370 0.63 -9.54 -8.43
C LEU A 370 1.24 -8.26 -7.84
N ASP A 371 1.56 -7.27 -8.66
CA ASP A 371 2.17 -6.01 -8.20
C ASP A 371 1.09 -5.07 -7.62
N PRO A 372 1.08 -4.80 -6.30
CA PRO A 372 0.06 -3.98 -5.66
C PRO A 372 0.21 -2.49 -6.00
N SER A 373 1.32 -2.08 -6.64
CA SER A 373 1.55 -0.69 -7.05
C SER A 373 0.86 -0.33 -8.37
N VAL A 374 0.46 -1.33 -9.15
CA VAL A 374 -0.28 -1.12 -10.40
C VAL A 374 -1.69 -0.64 -10.07
N GLY A 375 -2.00 0.61 -10.42
CA GLY A 375 -3.30 1.22 -10.15
C GLY A 375 -4.46 0.54 -10.88
N GLY A 376 -5.63 0.56 -10.26
CA GLY A 376 -6.89 0.21 -10.90
C GLY A 376 -7.43 1.36 -11.77
N ARG A 377 -8.64 1.16 -12.30
CA ARG A 377 -9.35 2.21 -13.02
C ARG A 377 -9.78 3.33 -12.08
N PHE A 378 -9.85 4.56 -12.56
CA PHE A 378 -10.29 5.68 -11.72
C PHE A 378 -11.82 5.69 -11.52
N PRO A 379 -12.31 6.11 -10.34
CA PRO A 379 -13.74 6.28 -10.08
C PRO A 379 -14.45 7.08 -11.18
N GLY A 380 -15.61 6.60 -11.61
CA GLY A 380 -16.39 7.21 -12.69
C GLY A 380 -16.07 6.70 -14.09
N SER A 381 -15.01 5.90 -14.25
CA SER A 381 -14.74 5.16 -15.48
C SER A 381 -15.98 4.34 -15.89
N PRO A 382 -16.42 4.34 -17.17
CA PRO A 382 -17.54 3.51 -17.65
C PRO A 382 -17.29 2.01 -17.40
N ASP A 383 -16.01 1.67 -17.37
CA ASP A 383 -15.44 0.37 -17.15
C ASP A 383 -15.47 -0.06 -15.66
N LEU A 384 -16.00 0.77 -14.76
CA LEU A 384 -16.34 0.45 -13.35
C LEU A 384 -17.86 0.58 -13.06
N LYS A 385 -18.68 0.64 -14.11
CA LYS A 385 -20.15 0.71 -14.03
C LYS A 385 -20.74 -0.60 -14.55
N PHE A 386 -20.93 -1.55 -13.64
CA PHE A 386 -21.41 -2.88 -13.97
C PHE A 386 -22.93 -2.91 -14.00
N TYR A 387 -23.50 -2.81 -15.20
CA TYR A 387 -24.90 -3.14 -15.47
C TYR A 387 -25.01 -4.61 -15.86
N PHE A 388 -25.92 -5.36 -15.25
CA PHE A 388 -26.01 -6.81 -15.45
C PHE A 388 -26.81 -7.24 -16.69
N SER A 389 -27.19 -6.28 -17.55
CA SER A 389 -27.74 -6.52 -18.90
C SER A 389 -26.71 -6.95 -19.94
N LYS A 390 -25.43 -7.04 -19.57
CA LYS A 390 -24.33 -7.42 -20.46
C LYS A 390 -23.23 -8.17 -19.72
N THR A 391 -22.31 -8.75 -20.49
CA THR A 391 -21.10 -9.40 -19.99
C THR A 391 -19.88 -8.48 -20.14
N TYR A 392 -18.76 -8.86 -19.52
CA TYR A 392 -17.57 -8.01 -19.37
C TYR A 392 -16.28 -8.64 -19.91
N GLU A 393 -16.33 -9.66 -20.78
CA GLU A 393 -15.13 -10.32 -21.31
C GLU A 393 -14.18 -9.36 -22.04
N ASN A 394 -14.72 -8.37 -22.77
CA ASN A 394 -13.91 -7.38 -23.48
C ASN A 394 -13.26 -6.33 -22.57
N VAL A 395 -13.71 -6.28 -21.31
CA VAL A 395 -13.32 -5.27 -20.33
C VAL A 395 -12.38 -5.87 -19.29
N PHE A 396 -12.69 -7.09 -18.83
CA PHE A 396 -11.88 -7.88 -17.90
C PHE A 396 -11.80 -9.32 -18.42
N PRO A 397 -10.89 -9.64 -19.35
CA PRO A 397 -10.83 -10.97 -19.98
C PRO A 397 -10.73 -12.14 -19.00
N ASN A 398 -10.05 -11.91 -17.86
CA ASN A 398 -9.87 -12.88 -16.77
C ASN A 398 -10.83 -12.66 -15.59
N GLY A 399 -11.92 -11.91 -15.79
CA GLY A 399 -12.93 -11.67 -14.77
C GLY A 399 -13.63 -12.95 -14.32
N LEU A 400 -14.23 -12.89 -13.12
CA LEU A 400 -15.03 -13.96 -12.57
C LEU A 400 -16.21 -14.28 -13.49
N LYS A 401 -16.62 -15.54 -13.48
CA LYS A 401 -17.68 -16.09 -14.31
C LYS A 401 -18.85 -16.58 -13.46
N ASP A 402 -20.04 -16.60 -14.01
CA ASP A 402 -21.19 -17.25 -13.38
C ASP A 402 -21.20 -18.77 -13.66
N LYS A 403 -22.23 -19.47 -13.16
CA LYS A 403 -22.42 -20.91 -13.40
C LYS A 403 -22.50 -21.32 -14.88
N ASN A 404 -22.79 -20.37 -15.77
CA ASN A 404 -22.92 -20.57 -17.21
C ASN A 404 -21.66 -20.10 -17.97
N GLY A 405 -20.59 -19.72 -17.26
CA GLY A 405 -19.36 -19.23 -17.86
C GLY A 405 -19.38 -17.76 -18.32
N LYS A 406 -20.45 -16.99 -18.02
CA LYS A 406 -20.55 -15.58 -18.40
C LYS A 406 -19.76 -14.69 -17.45
N ASN A 407 -18.96 -13.76 -17.98
CA ASN A 407 -18.19 -12.83 -17.17
C ASN A 407 -19.08 -11.77 -16.51
N ILE A 408 -18.95 -11.65 -15.18
CA ILE A 408 -19.80 -10.81 -14.33
C ILE A 408 -19.20 -9.44 -13.99
N GLY A 409 -18.04 -9.10 -14.55
CA GLY A 409 -17.37 -7.80 -14.37
C GLY A 409 -16.45 -7.71 -13.15
N PHE A 410 -16.66 -8.53 -12.13
CA PHE A 410 -15.77 -8.61 -10.96
C PHE A 410 -14.49 -9.38 -11.30
N THR A 411 -13.37 -9.03 -10.67
CA THR A 411 -12.04 -9.58 -10.98
C THR A 411 -11.52 -10.55 -9.93
N SER A 412 -12.10 -10.53 -8.72
CA SER A 412 -11.73 -11.43 -7.63
C SER A 412 -12.87 -11.57 -6.62
N THR A 413 -12.70 -12.46 -5.65
CA THR A 413 -13.48 -12.49 -4.41
C THR A 413 -12.65 -11.90 -3.28
N GLN A 414 -13.31 -11.43 -2.21
CA GLN A 414 -12.67 -11.22 -0.92
C GLN A 414 -12.19 -12.59 -0.45
N LEU A 415 -10.87 -12.72 -0.30
CA LEU A 415 -10.30 -13.97 0.13
C LEU A 415 -10.82 -14.32 1.52
N ASN A 416 -11.07 -15.61 1.75
CA ASN A 416 -11.49 -16.15 3.02
C ASN A 416 -10.39 -17.06 3.59
N LYS A 417 -10.54 -17.51 4.84
CA LYS A 417 -9.48 -18.26 5.53
C LYS A 417 -9.14 -19.61 4.90
N ASN A 418 -9.95 -20.11 3.97
CA ASN A 418 -9.73 -21.38 3.28
C ASN A 418 -9.01 -21.20 1.94
N ASP A 419 -8.72 -19.98 1.52
CA ASP A 419 -7.99 -19.69 0.27
C ASP A 419 -6.48 -19.90 0.44
N THR A 420 -5.83 -20.38 -0.61
CA THR A 420 -4.38 -20.50 -0.74
C THR A 420 -3.89 -19.83 -2.01
N PHE A 421 -2.58 -19.64 -2.18
CA PHE A 421 -2.04 -19.19 -3.46
C PHE A 421 -2.20 -20.21 -4.61
N THR A 422 -2.73 -21.41 -4.33
CA THR A 422 -3.05 -22.45 -5.34
C THR A 422 -4.54 -22.78 -5.47
N SER A 423 -5.41 -22.30 -4.58
CA SER A 423 -6.83 -22.65 -4.53
C SER A 423 -7.66 -21.50 -3.98
N ILE A 424 -8.80 -21.20 -4.61
CA ILE A 424 -9.70 -20.10 -4.22
C ILE A 424 -11.06 -20.68 -3.81
N ALA A 425 -11.18 -21.10 -2.56
CA ALA A 425 -12.42 -21.56 -1.93
C ALA A 425 -13.47 -20.46 -1.72
N SER A 426 -13.08 -19.18 -1.70
CA SER A 426 -14.00 -18.03 -1.63
C SER A 426 -14.82 -17.82 -2.88
N TYR A 427 -14.54 -18.53 -3.98
CA TYR A 427 -15.26 -18.39 -5.24
C TYR A 427 -15.97 -19.68 -5.64
N ASN A 428 -17.29 -19.61 -5.80
CA ASN A 428 -18.11 -20.71 -6.30
C ASN A 428 -19.08 -20.21 -7.39
N PRO A 429 -18.77 -20.43 -8.68
CA PRO A 429 -19.59 -19.94 -9.79
C PRO A 429 -20.99 -20.55 -9.80
N ASN A 430 -21.20 -21.76 -9.26
CA ASN A 430 -22.50 -22.43 -9.24
C ASN A 430 -23.56 -21.68 -8.41
N LEU A 431 -23.12 -20.78 -7.53
CA LEU A 431 -23.96 -19.94 -6.69
C LEU A 431 -24.19 -18.54 -7.28
N ILE A 432 -23.73 -18.29 -8.51
CA ILE A 432 -23.86 -17.02 -9.22
C ILE A 432 -24.61 -17.26 -10.53
N ASN A 433 -25.56 -16.40 -10.85
CA ASN A 433 -26.28 -16.44 -12.12
C ASN A 433 -26.46 -15.05 -12.70
N LEU A 434 -25.82 -14.79 -13.85
CA LEU A 434 -25.97 -13.57 -14.62
C LEU A 434 -27.03 -13.79 -15.72
N ASP A 435 -28.15 -13.09 -15.58
CA ASP A 435 -29.17 -13.00 -16.61
C ASP A 435 -29.02 -11.66 -17.33
N THR A 436 -28.70 -11.69 -18.62
CA THR A 436 -28.49 -10.49 -19.44
C THR A 436 -29.74 -10.09 -20.22
N THR A 437 -30.86 -10.78 -20.02
CA THR A 437 -32.12 -10.47 -20.72
C THR A 437 -32.84 -9.28 -20.08
N GLY A 438 -33.58 -8.51 -20.89
CA GLY A 438 -34.30 -7.32 -20.42
C GLY A 438 -33.36 -6.29 -19.79
N SER A 439 -33.66 -5.87 -18.56
CA SER A 439 -32.81 -4.95 -17.78
C SER A 439 -31.57 -5.62 -17.18
N GLY A 440 -31.51 -6.95 -17.20
CA GLY A 440 -30.43 -7.76 -16.65
C GLY A 440 -30.43 -7.86 -15.13
N THR A 441 -29.95 -8.99 -14.60
CA THR A 441 -29.81 -9.21 -13.16
C THR A 441 -28.61 -10.10 -12.85
N LEU A 442 -27.99 -9.86 -11.70
CA LEU A 442 -27.05 -10.79 -11.08
C LEU A 442 -27.68 -11.36 -9.81
N LYS A 443 -27.87 -12.68 -9.78
CA LYS A 443 -28.32 -13.40 -8.59
C LYS A 443 -27.13 -14.04 -7.89
N ILE A 444 -26.99 -13.78 -6.60
CA ILE A 444 -25.96 -14.39 -5.75
C ILE A 444 -26.67 -15.17 -4.65
N THR A 445 -26.43 -16.47 -4.61
CA THR A 445 -26.93 -17.37 -3.57
C THR A 445 -25.83 -17.60 -2.53
N THR A 446 -26.19 -17.54 -1.25
CA THR A 446 -25.31 -18.00 -0.16
C THR A 446 -25.97 -19.17 0.56
N THR A 447 -25.19 -20.22 0.78
CA THR A 447 -25.57 -21.41 1.55
C THR A 447 -25.05 -21.35 2.99
N GLY A 448 -24.25 -20.34 3.32
CA GLY A 448 -23.54 -20.21 4.57
C GLY A 448 -22.31 -19.30 4.42
N GLY A 449 -21.74 -18.89 5.55
CA GLY A 449 -20.48 -18.15 5.59
C GLY A 449 -20.63 -16.64 5.78
N SER A 450 -19.63 -16.06 6.43
CA SER A 450 -19.56 -14.65 6.79
C SER A 450 -18.11 -14.18 6.70
N ASN A 451 -17.93 -12.91 6.35
CA ASN A 451 -16.65 -12.21 6.49
C ASN A 451 -16.55 -11.47 7.83
N GLY A 452 -17.47 -11.74 8.75
CA GLY A 452 -17.52 -11.08 10.04
C GLY A 452 -16.67 -11.78 11.09
N SER A 453 -15.89 -10.99 11.83
CA SER A 453 -15.12 -11.42 12.99
C SER A 453 -14.22 -12.63 12.64
N LYS A 454 -14.17 -13.65 13.51
CA LYS A 454 -13.32 -14.84 13.29
C LYS A 454 -13.92 -15.88 12.33
N ASP A 455 -15.12 -15.65 11.79
CA ASP A 455 -15.73 -16.65 10.90
C ASP A 455 -14.92 -16.75 9.61
N ASN A 456 -14.74 -15.63 8.90
CA ASN A 456 -13.90 -15.50 7.70
C ASN A 456 -14.06 -16.65 6.69
N THR A 457 -15.32 -17.01 6.39
CA THR A 457 -15.73 -18.10 5.47
C THR A 457 -16.66 -17.61 4.36
N LEU A 458 -16.71 -16.31 4.09
CA LEU A 458 -17.57 -15.77 3.03
C LEU A 458 -17.23 -16.41 1.68
N VAL A 459 -18.26 -16.90 1.00
CA VAL A 459 -18.18 -17.35 -0.40
C VAL A 459 -18.90 -16.33 -1.27
N ASN A 460 -18.29 -15.99 -2.41
CA ASN A 460 -18.76 -15.01 -3.39
C ASN A 460 -18.93 -13.59 -2.83
N GLY A 461 -18.04 -13.16 -1.92
CA GLY A 461 -17.82 -11.74 -1.67
C GLY A 461 -17.14 -11.10 -2.86
N LEU A 462 -17.88 -10.79 -3.94
CA LEU A 462 -17.31 -10.34 -5.22
C LEU A 462 -16.60 -9.00 -5.05
N GLN A 463 -15.45 -8.82 -5.71
CA GLN A 463 -14.62 -7.63 -5.65
C GLN A 463 -14.08 -7.22 -7.04
N THR A 464 -13.90 -5.91 -7.20
CA THR A 464 -13.06 -5.33 -8.25
C THR A 464 -12.12 -4.30 -7.61
N ILE A 465 -11.10 -3.90 -8.37
CA ILE A 465 -10.12 -2.90 -7.95
C ILE A 465 -10.38 -1.56 -8.64
N PHE A 466 -10.10 -0.48 -7.93
CA PHE A 466 -10.09 0.88 -8.47
C PHE A 466 -8.97 1.68 -7.80
N ASP A 467 -8.52 2.75 -8.44
CA ASP A 467 -7.56 3.67 -7.82
C ASP A 467 -8.28 4.63 -6.88
N GLY A 468 -8.17 4.38 -5.58
CA GLY A 468 -8.85 5.15 -4.53
C GLY A 468 -8.00 6.25 -3.91
N ARG A 469 -6.78 6.50 -4.40
CA ARG A 469 -5.78 7.33 -3.69
C ARG A 469 -6.15 8.79 -3.55
N VAL A 470 -6.77 9.38 -4.57
CA VAL A 470 -6.94 10.84 -4.63
C VAL A 470 -8.38 11.31 -4.82
N SER A 471 -9.17 10.58 -5.62
CA SER A 471 -10.50 11.02 -6.02
C SER A 471 -11.58 10.49 -5.09
N LYS A 472 -12.50 11.36 -4.67
CA LYS A 472 -13.73 10.96 -3.98
C LYS A 472 -14.56 10.04 -4.88
N SER A 473 -15.16 9.00 -4.29
CA SER A 473 -15.97 8.04 -5.03
C SER A 473 -17.29 7.69 -4.33
N VAL A 474 -18.24 7.17 -5.11
CA VAL A 474 -19.44 6.49 -4.60
C VAL A 474 -19.42 5.06 -5.07
N ILE A 475 -19.36 4.12 -4.13
CA ILE A 475 -19.54 2.69 -4.37
C ILE A 475 -21.00 2.36 -4.10
N SER A 476 -21.70 1.80 -5.08
CA SER A 476 -23.14 1.60 -4.97
C SER A 476 -23.65 0.38 -5.71
N SER A 477 -24.80 -0.11 -5.28
CA SER A 477 -25.52 -1.18 -5.97
C SER A 477 -27.02 -1.07 -5.71
N LYS A 478 -27.82 -1.33 -6.74
CA LYS A 478 -29.26 -1.46 -6.64
C LYS A 478 -29.66 -2.92 -6.44
N LEU A 479 -30.21 -3.22 -5.28
CA LEU A 479 -30.90 -4.47 -4.95
C LEU A 479 -32.33 -4.44 -5.51
N LEU A 480 -32.80 -5.58 -6.01
CA LEU A 480 -34.15 -5.77 -6.51
C LEU A 480 -35.00 -6.59 -5.53
N GLY A 481 -36.17 -6.04 -5.22
CA GLY A 481 -37.19 -6.66 -4.38
C GLY A 481 -38.24 -7.43 -5.19
N PRO A 482 -39.37 -7.81 -4.57
CA PRO A 482 -39.73 -7.52 -3.18
C PRO A 482 -38.79 -8.21 -2.18
N PHE A 483 -38.50 -7.56 -1.05
CA PHE A 483 -37.51 -8.03 -0.07
C PHE A 483 -38.07 -9.02 0.96
N ASN A 484 -38.97 -9.89 0.50
CA ASN A 484 -39.55 -10.96 1.33
C ASN A 484 -38.57 -12.12 1.54
N ASN A 485 -37.39 -12.13 0.93
CA ASN A 485 -36.41 -13.20 1.00
C ASN A 485 -35.36 -13.02 2.11
N ILE A 486 -35.24 -11.81 2.68
CA ILE A 486 -34.33 -11.50 3.79
C ILE A 486 -35.15 -11.48 5.08
N LYS A 487 -35.22 -12.62 5.77
CA LYS A 487 -36.13 -12.83 6.93
C LYS A 487 -35.42 -13.31 8.19
N THR A 488 -34.37 -14.11 8.05
CA THR A 488 -33.70 -14.73 9.20
C THR A 488 -32.43 -13.98 9.56
N GLY A 489 -32.12 -13.88 10.85
CA GLY A 489 -30.92 -13.19 11.34
C GLY A 489 -29.66 -13.58 10.56
N PHE A 490 -28.78 -12.60 10.35
CA PHE A 490 -27.54 -12.67 9.57
C PHE A 490 -27.67 -12.72 8.03
N GLN A 491 -28.88 -12.93 7.46
CA GLN A 491 -29.09 -12.75 6.03
C GLN A 491 -28.91 -11.27 5.66
N GLN A 492 -27.97 -10.99 4.76
CA GLN A 492 -27.65 -9.62 4.37
C GLN A 492 -27.10 -9.52 2.96
N ALA A 493 -27.44 -8.44 2.27
CA ALA A 493 -26.91 -8.14 0.94
C ALA A 493 -26.64 -6.66 0.75
N GLY A 494 -25.61 -6.30 -0.02
CA GLY A 494 -25.28 -4.91 -0.30
C GLY A 494 -23.89 -4.73 -0.89
N VAL A 495 -23.23 -3.62 -0.51
CA VAL A 495 -21.89 -3.27 -0.99
C VAL A 495 -20.88 -3.22 0.15
N MET A 496 -19.62 -3.52 -0.18
CA MET A 496 -18.49 -3.43 0.74
C MET A 496 -17.28 -2.74 0.10
N LEU A 497 -16.43 -2.17 0.95
CA LEU A 497 -15.15 -1.52 0.65
C LEU A 497 -14.15 -1.96 1.71
N GLY A 498 -12.98 -2.44 1.32
CA GLY A 498 -11.93 -2.77 2.28
C GLY A 498 -10.86 -3.70 1.73
N PRO A 499 -9.64 -3.63 2.26
CA PRO A 499 -8.51 -4.41 1.76
C PRO A 499 -8.66 -5.93 1.93
N ASP A 500 -9.32 -6.39 2.99
CA ASP A 500 -9.38 -7.80 3.41
C ASP A 500 -10.60 -8.11 4.29
N GLN A 501 -10.75 -9.38 4.68
CA GLN A 501 -11.87 -9.89 5.49
C GLN A 501 -11.88 -9.38 6.93
N ASP A 502 -10.74 -8.94 7.48
CA ASP A 502 -10.65 -8.43 8.85
C ASP A 502 -10.68 -6.89 8.90
N ASN A 503 -10.72 -6.25 7.73
CA ASN A 503 -10.71 -4.80 7.55
C ASN A 503 -11.64 -4.42 6.38
N TYR A 504 -12.92 -4.21 6.68
CA TYR A 504 -13.87 -3.75 5.68
C TYR A 504 -14.95 -2.84 6.27
N ILE A 505 -15.58 -2.08 5.38
CA ILE A 505 -16.71 -1.22 5.63
C ILE A 505 -17.82 -1.67 4.69
N LYS A 506 -19.04 -1.86 5.20
CA LYS A 506 -20.19 -2.27 4.38
C LYS A 506 -21.43 -1.48 4.71
N VAL A 507 -22.30 -1.37 3.70
CA VAL A 507 -23.70 -0.99 3.88
C VAL A 507 -24.57 -2.07 3.25
N VAL A 508 -25.45 -2.64 4.05
CA VAL A 508 -26.25 -3.82 3.67
C VAL A 508 -27.70 -3.67 4.08
N ALA A 509 -28.59 -4.22 3.26
CA ALA A 509 -29.92 -4.62 3.69
C ALA A 509 -29.77 -5.90 4.51
N ILE A 510 -30.32 -5.95 5.72
CA ILE A 510 -30.11 -7.03 6.69
C ILE A 510 -31.40 -7.38 7.42
N ALA A 511 -31.61 -8.68 7.68
CA ALA A 511 -32.64 -9.13 8.60
C ALA A 511 -32.24 -8.76 10.04
N ARG A 512 -33.03 -7.90 10.68
CA ARG A 512 -32.83 -7.46 12.07
C ARG A 512 -33.29 -8.55 13.05
N ASN A 513 -32.86 -8.42 14.30
CA ASN A 513 -33.21 -9.38 15.37
C ASN A 513 -34.72 -9.42 15.68
N ASP A 514 -35.48 -8.41 15.28
CA ASP A 514 -36.95 -8.36 15.36
C ASP A 514 -37.65 -8.99 14.13
N GLY A 515 -36.90 -9.64 13.25
CA GLY A 515 -37.39 -10.29 12.03
C GLY A 515 -37.77 -9.33 10.90
N GLN A 516 -37.53 -8.02 11.06
CA GLN A 516 -37.81 -7.02 10.02
C GLN A 516 -36.57 -6.69 9.19
N LEU A 517 -36.78 -6.21 7.96
CA LEU A 517 -35.71 -5.68 7.13
C LEU A 517 -35.21 -4.33 7.69
N GLY A 518 -33.89 -4.15 7.71
CA GLY A 518 -33.27 -2.85 7.97
C GLY A 518 -32.04 -2.63 7.10
N ILE A 519 -31.45 -1.46 7.22
CA ILE A 519 -30.15 -1.12 6.64
C ILE A 519 -29.14 -0.99 7.78
N GLN A 520 -27.95 -1.55 7.59
CA GLN A 520 -26.84 -1.42 8.52
C GLN A 520 -25.60 -0.87 7.81
N PHE A 521 -25.04 0.19 8.37
CA PHE A 521 -23.70 0.68 8.09
C PHE A 521 -22.75 0.14 9.15
N TYR A 522 -21.73 -0.61 8.74
CA TYR A 522 -20.88 -1.39 9.62
C TYR A 522 -19.41 -1.29 9.20
N GLN A 523 -18.52 -1.29 10.19
CA GLN A 523 -17.08 -1.39 10.01
C GLN A 523 -16.55 -2.58 10.79
N GLU A 524 -15.71 -3.37 10.16
CA GLU A 524 -14.77 -4.26 10.83
C GLU A 524 -13.35 -3.67 10.74
N ASN A 525 -12.65 -3.70 11.86
CA ASN A 525 -11.27 -3.24 11.95
C ASN A 525 -10.46 -4.24 12.78
N LYS A 526 -9.45 -4.86 12.16
CA LYS A 526 -8.64 -5.93 12.76
C LYS A 526 -9.51 -7.05 13.38
N GLY A 527 -10.53 -7.50 12.64
CA GLY A 527 -11.45 -8.56 13.08
C GLY A 527 -12.46 -8.13 14.16
N VAL A 528 -12.51 -6.83 14.49
CA VAL A 528 -13.44 -6.27 15.49
C VAL A 528 -14.53 -5.46 14.80
N GLY A 529 -15.75 -5.97 14.89
CA GLY A 529 -16.95 -5.41 14.30
C GLY A 529 -17.61 -4.28 15.08
N LYS A 530 -18.07 -3.24 14.39
CA LYS A 530 -18.85 -2.13 14.95
C LYS A 530 -19.94 -1.66 13.99
N THR A 531 -21.18 -1.61 14.49
CA THR A 531 -22.27 -0.89 13.79
C THR A 531 -22.06 0.61 13.95
N ILE A 532 -22.07 1.32 12.83
CA ILE A 532 -21.88 2.78 12.76
C ILE A 532 -23.22 3.51 12.69
N GLY A 533 -24.16 2.96 11.92
CA GLY A 533 -25.50 3.53 11.76
C GLY A 533 -26.50 2.50 11.24
N THR A 534 -27.78 2.75 11.48
CA THR A 534 -28.88 1.90 11.02
C THR A 534 -30.04 2.74 10.50
N ALA A 535 -30.88 2.14 9.66
CA ALA A 535 -32.19 2.66 9.29
C ALA A 535 -33.21 1.52 9.17
N ALA A 536 -34.47 1.82 9.46
CA ALA A 536 -35.58 0.90 9.21
C ALA A 536 -36.06 1.02 7.75
N ILE A 537 -36.53 -0.09 7.19
CA ILE A 537 -37.22 -0.09 5.89
C ILE A 537 -38.68 -0.43 6.10
N ALA A 538 -39.56 0.51 5.77
CA ALA A 538 -41.01 0.28 5.82
C ALA A 538 -41.46 -0.61 4.66
N ASN A 539 -42.42 -1.49 4.92
CA ASN A 539 -43.11 -2.32 3.91
C ASN A 539 -42.16 -3.06 2.94
N PRO A 540 -41.18 -3.85 3.43
CA PRO A 540 -40.16 -4.49 2.59
C PRO A 540 -40.76 -5.40 1.50
N GLY A 541 -41.94 -5.98 1.75
CA GLY A 541 -42.63 -6.85 0.79
C GLY A 541 -43.24 -6.15 -0.42
N SER A 542 -43.38 -4.82 -0.42
CA SER A 542 -43.84 -4.03 -1.58
C SER A 542 -42.73 -3.16 -2.18
N LEU A 543 -41.57 -3.07 -1.54
CA LEU A 543 -40.44 -2.30 -2.02
C LEU A 543 -39.76 -3.01 -3.21
N GLN A 544 -39.83 -2.39 -4.38
CA GLN A 544 -39.31 -2.97 -5.64
C GLN A 544 -37.79 -2.87 -5.79
N SER A 545 -37.17 -1.86 -5.18
CA SER A 545 -35.72 -1.69 -5.23
C SER A 545 -35.18 -0.88 -4.07
N LEU A 546 -33.92 -1.14 -3.73
CA LEU A 546 -33.17 -0.44 -2.70
C LEU A 546 -31.74 -0.23 -3.21
N GLU A 547 -31.30 1.02 -3.35
CA GLU A 547 -29.92 1.31 -3.72
C GLU A 547 -29.13 1.70 -2.48
N LEU A 548 -28.00 1.02 -2.27
CA LEU A 548 -27.11 1.23 -1.12
C LEU A 548 -25.80 1.86 -1.59
N LYS A 549 -25.28 2.84 -0.85
CA LYS A 549 -24.15 3.68 -1.28
C LYS A 549 -23.13 3.89 -0.16
N LEU A 550 -21.84 3.75 -0.47
CA LEU A 550 -20.71 4.20 0.33
C LEU A 550 -20.05 5.38 -0.37
N PHE A 551 -19.94 6.51 0.33
CA PHE A 551 -19.27 7.72 -0.13
C PHE A 551 -17.88 7.79 0.50
N THR A 552 -16.84 7.89 -0.31
CA THR A 552 -15.45 7.94 0.14
C THR A 552 -14.88 9.35 0.04
N ASP A 553 -14.05 9.71 1.01
CA ASP A 553 -13.21 10.90 0.97
C ASP A 553 -11.78 10.51 1.38
N PRO A 554 -10.88 10.26 0.42
CA PRO A 554 -9.51 9.87 0.71
C PRO A 554 -8.69 10.97 1.39
N GLN A 555 -9.03 12.25 1.18
CA GLN A 555 -8.29 13.36 1.78
C GLN A 555 -8.68 13.57 3.25
N ALA A 556 -9.96 13.40 3.57
CA ALA A 556 -10.43 13.43 4.94
C ALA A 556 -10.22 12.09 5.68
N GLY A 557 -9.91 11.01 4.96
CA GLY A 557 -9.83 9.66 5.53
C GLY A 557 -11.19 9.15 6.00
N THR A 558 -12.29 9.47 5.30
CA THR A 558 -13.64 9.14 5.78
C THR A 558 -14.49 8.32 4.81
N VAL A 559 -15.42 7.56 5.37
CA VAL A 559 -16.48 6.87 4.63
C VAL A 559 -17.84 7.14 5.28
N ARG A 560 -18.83 7.51 4.46
CA ARG A 560 -20.24 7.67 4.85
C ARG A 560 -21.11 6.67 4.10
N ALA A 561 -22.26 6.34 4.66
CA ALA A 561 -23.24 5.48 3.99
C ALA A 561 -24.56 6.21 3.76
N GLY A 562 -25.26 5.83 2.70
CA GLY A 562 -26.61 6.30 2.41
C GLY A 562 -27.36 5.32 1.52
N TYR A 563 -28.63 5.62 1.28
CA TYR A 563 -29.51 4.78 0.47
C TYR A 563 -30.60 5.58 -0.25
N SER A 564 -31.19 4.98 -1.28
CA SER A 564 -32.40 5.45 -1.96
C SER A 564 -33.37 4.29 -2.18
N VAL A 565 -34.67 4.58 -2.26
CA VAL A 565 -35.75 3.56 -2.29
C VAL A 565 -36.59 3.70 -3.55
N GLY A 566 -36.87 2.58 -4.21
CA GLY A 566 -37.56 2.57 -5.49
C GLY A 566 -36.74 3.26 -6.59
N ASN A 567 -37.41 4.10 -7.39
CA ASN A 567 -36.79 4.90 -8.45
C ASN A 567 -36.57 6.35 -8.04
N ASN A 568 -36.61 6.67 -6.73
CA ASN A 568 -36.29 8.02 -6.28
C ASN A 568 -34.77 8.25 -6.32
N ASN A 569 -34.37 9.46 -6.71
CA ASN A 569 -32.97 9.88 -6.69
C ASN A 569 -32.59 10.58 -5.37
N ASN A 570 -33.51 10.60 -4.39
CA ASN A 570 -33.25 11.21 -3.09
C ASN A 570 -32.39 10.29 -2.23
N ILE A 571 -31.21 10.77 -1.84
CA ILE A 571 -30.26 10.03 -1.02
C ILE A 571 -30.53 10.35 0.45
N ILE A 572 -30.84 9.32 1.23
CA ILE A 572 -30.95 9.40 2.68
C ILE A 572 -29.62 8.94 3.28
N LEU A 573 -28.93 9.83 3.99
CA LEU A 573 -27.69 9.49 4.68
C LEU A 573 -27.99 8.74 5.98
N LEU A 574 -27.21 7.69 6.25
CA LEU A 574 -27.25 7.00 7.53
C LEU A 574 -26.50 7.81 8.60
N PRO A 575 -26.87 7.66 9.89
CA PRO A 575 -26.11 8.25 10.98
C PRO A 575 -24.66 7.75 11.00
N GLY A 576 -23.75 8.61 11.46
CA GLY A 576 -22.35 8.27 11.70
C GLY A 576 -21.44 8.40 10.47
N VAL A 577 -20.13 8.35 10.73
CA VAL A 577 -19.05 8.43 9.76
C VAL A 577 -17.95 7.48 10.23
N VAL A 578 -17.37 6.71 9.31
CA VAL A 578 -16.12 5.99 9.61
C VAL A 578 -14.96 6.96 9.37
N SER A 579 -14.12 7.15 10.39
CA SER A 579 -12.88 7.93 10.29
C SER A 579 -11.69 6.98 10.37
N LEU A 580 -11.02 6.80 9.24
CA LEU A 580 -9.78 6.03 9.13
C LEU A 580 -8.61 6.87 9.66
N LYS A 581 -7.68 6.23 10.35
CA LYS A 581 -6.52 6.87 10.97
C LYS A 581 -5.24 6.11 10.67
N GLY A 582 -4.12 6.84 10.64
CA GLY A 582 -2.79 6.26 10.43
C GLY A 582 -2.75 5.36 9.19
N GLY A 583 -2.20 4.16 9.35
CA GLY A 583 -2.05 3.12 8.33
C GLY A 583 -3.34 2.69 7.63
N GLN A 584 -4.52 2.96 8.22
CA GLN A 584 -5.79 2.59 7.59
C GLN A 584 -6.05 3.40 6.31
N ILE A 585 -5.59 4.64 6.25
CA ILE A 585 -5.90 5.56 5.14
C ILE A 585 -5.38 4.98 3.82
N GLY A 586 -4.07 4.74 3.72
CA GLY A 586 -3.44 4.21 2.51
C GLY A 586 -3.71 2.73 2.22
N ARG A 587 -4.32 1.99 3.16
CA ARG A 587 -4.83 0.61 2.92
C ARG A 587 -6.22 0.60 2.28
N TYR A 588 -7.10 1.51 2.71
CA TYR A 588 -8.44 1.64 2.10
C TYR A 588 -8.42 2.48 0.82
N PHE A 589 -7.55 3.49 0.75
CA PHE A 589 -7.38 4.42 -0.36
C PHE A 589 -6.02 4.17 -1.03
N ALA A 590 -5.95 3.07 -1.77
CA ALA A 590 -4.74 2.55 -2.39
C ALA A 590 -4.86 2.57 -3.92
N ALA A 591 -3.74 2.30 -4.60
CA ALA A 591 -3.73 2.10 -6.06
C ALA A 591 -4.70 0.97 -6.46
N GLN A 592 -4.86 -0.04 -5.60
CA GLN A 592 -5.79 -1.15 -5.74
C GLN A 592 -6.80 -1.19 -4.58
N SER A 593 -7.54 -0.10 -4.37
CA SER A 593 -8.68 -0.11 -3.45
C SER A 593 -9.69 -1.15 -3.92
N LYS A 594 -10.19 -1.98 -2.99
CA LYS A 594 -11.12 -3.08 -3.30
C LYS A 594 -12.53 -2.75 -2.85
N ALA A 595 -13.48 -2.88 -3.77
CA ALA A 595 -14.90 -2.73 -3.46
C ALA A 595 -15.73 -3.75 -4.25
N GLY A 596 -16.93 -4.05 -3.77
CA GLY A 596 -17.78 -4.99 -4.47
C GLY A 596 -19.07 -5.34 -3.73
N LEU A 597 -19.65 -6.47 -4.12
CA LEU A 597 -20.92 -6.96 -3.60
C LEU A 597 -20.70 -7.95 -2.46
N ILE A 598 -21.57 -7.88 -1.46
CA ILE A 598 -21.64 -8.85 -0.39
C ILE A 598 -23.03 -9.47 -0.33
N THR A 599 -23.10 -10.78 -0.22
CA THR A 599 -24.30 -11.56 0.11
C THR A 599 -23.87 -12.63 1.10
N SER A 600 -24.35 -12.56 2.35
CA SER A 600 -23.84 -13.41 3.44
C SER A 600 -24.98 -13.90 4.34
N ASN A 601 -24.84 -15.13 4.83
CA ASN A 601 -25.75 -15.72 5.78
C ASN A 601 -25.03 -16.68 6.72
N LYS A 602 -25.26 -16.53 8.03
CA LYS A 602 -24.77 -17.45 9.07
C LYS A 602 -25.82 -18.48 9.51
N GLY A 603 -27.10 -18.26 9.23
CA GLY A 603 -28.24 -19.02 9.76
C GLY A 603 -28.59 -20.33 9.06
N GLY A 604 -27.68 -20.93 8.28
CA GLY A 604 -27.84 -22.25 7.63
C GLY A 604 -28.84 -22.34 6.47
N ALA A 605 -29.95 -21.58 6.50
CA ALA A 605 -30.96 -21.59 5.43
C ALA A 605 -30.51 -20.75 4.22
N PRO A 606 -30.31 -21.34 3.03
CA PRO A 606 -29.81 -20.58 1.88
C PRO A 606 -30.70 -19.39 1.52
N PHE A 607 -30.11 -18.30 1.05
CA PHE A 607 -30.87 -17.19 0.47
C PHE A 607 -30.17 -16.61 -0.76
N THR A 608 -30.95 -16.01 -1.64
CA THR A 608 -30.48 -15.41 -2.89
C THR A 608 -30.81 -13.92 -2.90
N ALA A 609 -29.80 -13.08 -3.09
CA ALA A 609 -29.98 -11.66 -3.39
C ALA A 609 -29.96 -11.43 -4.91
N THR A 610 -30.77 -10.47 -5.38
CA THR A 610 -30.81 -10.06 -6.79
C THR A 610 -30.35 -8.62 -6.91
N PHE A 611 -29.38 -8.38 -7.77
CA PHE A 611 -28.81 -7.07 -8.05
C PHE A 611 -29.07 -6.66 -9.50
N ASP A 612 -29.29 -5.36 -9.71
CA ASP A 612 -29.43 -4.74 -11.04
C ASP A 612 -28.08 -4.23 -11.57
N ASN A 613 -27.25 -3.69 -10.68
CA ASN A 613 -25.96 -3.11 -11.02
C ASN A 613 -24.97 -3.09 -9.85
N PHE A 614 -23.71 -2.78 -10.15
CA PHE A 614 -22.69 -2.35 -9.20
C PHE A 614 -21.85 -1.23 -9.82
N LEU A 615 -21.71 -0.09 -9.14
CA LEU A 615 -21.10 1.10 -9.71
C LEU A 615 -20.04 1.68 -8.76
N ILE A 616 -18.86 2.01 -9.31
CA ILE A 616 -17.88 2.89 -8.67
C ILE A 616 -17.84 4.20 -9.45
N SER A 617 -18.56 5.20 -8.96
CA SER A 617 -18.72 6.50 -9.61
C SER A 617 -17.80 7.55 -9.01
N ALA A 618 -17.43 8.57 -9.79
CA ALA A 618 -16.77 9.76 -9.25
C ALA A 618 -17.75 10.50 -8.34
N ASN A 619 -17.25 11.00 -7.20
CA ASN A 619 -17.99 11.85 -6.27
C ASN A 619 -17.32 13.23 -6.13
N GLU A 620 -16.80 13.73 -7.25
CA GLU A 620 -16.21 15.05 -7.30
C GLU A 620 -17.30 16.11 -7.03
N THR A 621 -16.93 17.16 -6.30
CA THR A 621 -17.75 18.35 -6.08
C THR A 621 -18.05 18.99 -7.42
N THR A 622 -19.32 19.05 -7.79
CA THR A 622 -19.79 19.62 -9.07
C THR A 622 -20.61 20.90 -8.90
N ALA A 623 -20.70 21.42 -7.68
CA ALA A 623 -21.24 22.76 -7.42
C ALA A 623 -20.55 23.79 -8.33
N GLN A 624 -21.24 24.88 -8.68
CA GLN A 624 -20.64 25.92 -9.50
C GLN A 624 -19.41 26.50 -8.80
N ARG A 625 -18.24 26.18 -9.34
CA ARG A 625 -16.94 26.66 -8.88
C ARG A 625 -16.39 27.67 -9.86
N GLN A 626 -15.72 28.69 -9.35
CA GLN A 626 -14.97 29.62 -10.17
C GLN A 626 -13.85 28.86 -10.89
N VAL A 627 -13.84 28.93 -12.22
CA VAL A 627 -12.77 28.38 -13.05
C VAL A 627 -11.59 29.34 -13.00
N LEU A 628 -10.40 28.82 -12.68
CA LEU A 628 -9.15 29.58 -12.68
C LEU A 628 -8.35 29.30 -13.96
N HIS A 629 -8.26 28.02 -14.36
CA HIS A 629 -7.55 27.60 -15.57
C HIS A 629 -8.25 26.45 -16.29
N ARG A 630 -8.14 26.45 -17.62
CA ARG A 630 -8.40 25.29 -18.50
C ARG A 630 -7.33 25.25 -19.58
N ILE A 631 -6.38 24.34 -19.44
CA ILE A 631 -5.20 24.25 -20.28
C ILE A 631 -5.30 23.00 -21.16
N ASN A 632 -5.25 23.17 -22.47
CA ASN A 632 -5.08 22.10 -23.46
C ASN A 632 -3.58 21.89 -23.70
N VAL A 633 -3.00 20.87 -23.07
CA VAL A 633 -1.55 20.64 -23.04
C VAL A 633 -1.08 20.16 -24.41
N GLY A 634 0.03 20.72 -24.88
CA GLY A 634 0.60 20.42 -26.20
C GLY A 634 -0.15 21.08 -27.38
N SER A 635 -1.21 21.85 -27.13
CA SER A 635 -1.89 22.66 -28.16
C SER A 635 -1.13 23.97 -28.44
N SER A 636 -1.16 24.43 -29.69
CA SER A 636 -0.65 25.75 -30.10
C SER A 636 -1.74 26.82 -30.18
N SER A 637 -3.02 26.46 -29.98
CA SER A 637 -4.17 27.36 -30.10
C SER A 637 -5.25 27.05 -29.07
N SER A 638 -6.16 28.00 -28.86
CA SER A 638 -7.32 27.81 -28.00
C SER A 638 -8.35 26.88 -28.63
N TYR A 639 -8.99 26.05 -27.81
CA TYR A 639 -10.10 25.19 -28.23
C TYR A 639 -11.36 25.52 -27.43
N THR A 640 -12.51 25.59 -28.10
CA THR A 640 -13.82 25.74 -27.43
C THR A 640 -14.56 24.42 -27.50
N SER A 641 -14.90 23.83 -26.35
CA SER A 641 -15.64 22.57 -26.30
C SER A 641 -17.09 22.75 -26.76
N PRO A 642 -17.81 21.66 -27.12
CA PRO A 642 -19.23 21.72 -27.44
C PRO A 642 -20.10 22.30 -26.33
N SER A 643 -19.64 22.22 -25.08
CA SER A 643 -20.27 22.81 -23.90
C SER A 643 -19.93 24.30 -23.67
N GLY A 644 -19.21 24.95 -24.61
CA GLY A 644 -18.82 26.35 -24.55
C GLY A 644 -17.62 26.66 -23.65
N PHE A 645 -16.90 25.66 -23.15
CA PHE A 645 -15.70 25.91 -22.33
C PHE A 645 -14.50 26.18 -23.22
N VAL A 646 -13.83 27.31 -22.98
CA VAL A 646 -12.58 27.69 -23.65
C VAL A 646 -11.40 27.06 -22.92
N TRP A 647 -10.51 26.42 -23.67
CA TRP A 647 -9.26 25.82 -23.23
C TRP A 647 -8.11 26.56 -23.91
N SER A 648 -7.20 27.14 -23.13
CA SER A 648 -6.02 27.85 -23.64
C SER A 648 -4.86 26.88 -23.89
N ALA A 649 -3.89 27.28 -24.72
CA ALA A 649 -2.62 26.57 -24.85
C ALA A 649 -1.81 26.63 -23.55
N ASP A 650 -0.80 25.77 -23.42
CA ASP A 650 0.10 25.68 -22.26
C ASP A 650 1.36 26.57 -22.38
N THR A 651 1.35 27.56 -23.28
CA THR A 651 2.49 28.43 -23.58
C THR A 651 3.05 29.08 -22.32
N GLY A 652 4.33 28.84 -22.05
CA GLY A 652 5.04 29.42 -20.90
C GLY A 652 4.71 28.79 -19.54
N LEU A 653 3.87 27.75 -19.50
CA LEU A 653 3.42 27.12 -18.25
C LEU A 653 4.15 25.81 -17.90
N PHE A 654 5.02 25.31 -18.78
CA PHE A 654 5.68 24.01 -18.60
C PHE A 654 7.21 24.13 -18.62
N SER A 655 7.86 23.15 -18.00
CA SER A 655 9.31 22.96 -18.05
C SER A 655 9.68 21.47 -18.04
N PRO A 656 10.84 21.09 -18.58
CA PRO A 656 11.77 21.93 -19.34
C PRO A 656 11.20 22.38 -20.71
N SER A 657 11.75 23.46 -21.28
CA SER A 657 11.26 24.03 -22.54
C SER A 657 11.39 23.11 -23.76
N ASN A 658 12.22 22.07 -23.66
CA ASN A 658 12.39 21.03 -24.68
C ASN A 658 11.42 19.83 -24.51
N ALA A 659 10.42 19.93 -23.62
CA ALA A 659 9.30 19.01 -23.61
C ALA A 659 8.39 19.31 -24.82
N VAL A 660 8.57 18.57 -25.90
CA VAL A 660 7.91 18.87 -27.19
C VAL A 660 6.40 18.59 -27.13
N PRO A 661 5.57 19.38 -27.81
CA PRO A 661 4.16 19.05 -27.97
C PRO A 661 4.04 17.80 -28.86
N GLU A 662 3.18 16.88 -28.47
CA GLU A 662 2.91 15.65 -29.20
C GLU A 662 1.42 15.53 -29.51
N SER A 663 1.09 14.79 -30.58
CA SER A 663 -0.27 14.53 -30.98
C SER A 663 -0.51 13.06 -31.35
N THR A 664 -1.73 12.60 -31.14
CA THR A 664 -2.18 11.28 -31.59
C THR A 664 -2.16 11.19 -33.12
N LEU A 665 -1.68 10.06 -33.68
CA LEU A 665 -1.62 9.86 -35.14
C LEU A 665 -3.00 9.54 -35.72
N GLY A 666 -3.39 10.20 -36.83
CA GLY A 666 -4.58 9.84 -37.61
C GLY A 666 -5.92 10.31 -37.05
N THR A 667 -5.93 11.29 -36.12
CA THR A 667 -7.15 11.87 -35.51
C THR A 667 -8.17 10.84 -35.00
N PRO A 668 -7.76 9.78 -34.28
CA PRO A 668 -8.69 8.74 -33.84
C PRO A 668 -9.69 9.30 -32.82
N ASN A 669 -10.81 8.60 -32.66
CA ASN A 669 -11.74 8.83 -31.56
C ASN A 669 -11.04 8.50 -30.23
N ILE A 670 -11.14 9.39 -29.24
CA ILE A 670 -10.74 9.11 -27.87
C ILE A 670 -11.98 8.66 -27.09
N GLN A 671 -12.01 7.41 -26.68
CA GLN A 671 -13.13 6.86 -25.91
C GLN A 671 -13.24 7.54 -24.54
N ASN A 672 -14.42 7.42 -23.91
CA ASN A 672 -14.75 8.01 -22.60
C ASN A 672 -14.76 9.55 -22.54
N THR A 673 -14.75 10.23 -23.67
CA THR A 673 -14.84 11.70 -23.75
C THR A 673 -15.66 12.15 -24.95
N ASN A 674 -16.10 13.41 -24.93
CA ASN A 674 -16.73 14.10 -26.06
C ASN A 674 -15.94 15.37 -26.47
N ILE A 675 -14.73 15.52 -25.92
CA ILE A 675 -13.80 16.62 -26.20
C ILE A 675 -12.46 16.07 -26.68
N ASP A 676 -12.49 15.13 -27.62
CA ASP A 676 -11.32 14.48 -28.22
C ASP A 676 -10.16 15.43 -28.56
N PRO A 677 -10.38 16.65 -29.11
CA PRO A 677 -9.28 17.58 -29.37
C PRO A 677 -8.41 17.88 -28.14
N VAL A 678 -8.97 17.87 -26.93
CA VAL A 678 -8.23 18.10 -25.67
C VAL A 678 -7.39 16.89 -25.26
N TYR A 679 -7.76 15.68 -25.68
CA TYR A 679 -7.04 14.45 -25.34
C TYR A 679 -6.09 13.99 -26.44
N ARG A 680 -6.17 14.57 -27.64
CA ARG A 680 -5.30 14.26 -28.78
C ARG A 680 -4.01 15.05 -28.81
N SER A 681 -3.90 16.12 -28.03
CA SER A 681 -2.63 16.80 -27.75
C SER A 681 -2.14 16.46 -26.35
N TYR A 682 -0.83 16.35 -26.19
CA TYR A 682 -0.19 16.12 -24.91
C TYR A 682 1.27 16.60 -24.93
N ARG A 683 1.90 16.65 -23.76
CA ARG A 683 3.36 16.71 -23.64
C ARG A 683 3.84 15.49 -22.89
N ALA A 684 4.93 14.88 -23.36
CA ALA A 684 5.62 13.82 -22.64
C ALA A 684 7.13 13.83 -22.88
N LYS A 685 7.55 13.68 -24.14
CA LYS A 685 8.95 13.51 -24.51
C LYS A 685 9.80 14.75 -24.19
N ILE A 686 10.79 14.57 -23.33
CA ILE A 686 11.79 15.57 -22.97
C ILE A 686 13.09 15.23 -23.69
N GLY A 687 13.50 16.07 -24.65
CA GLY A 687 14.73 15.85 -25.42
C GLY A 687 14.68 14.57 -26.26
N ASN A 688 15.78 13.80 -26.29
CA ASN A 688 15.87 12.53 -27.01
C ASN A 688 15.77 11.32 -26.05
N GLY A 689 15.75 10.10 -26.60
CA GLY A 689 15.61 8.87 -25.80
C GLY A 689 16.78 8.56 -24.86
N SER A 690 17.90 9.28 -24.97
CA SER A 690 19.12 9.06 -24.18
C SER A 690 19.10 9.77 -22.82
N ILE A 691 18.09 10.59 -22.53
CA ILE A 691 17.95 11.24 -21.22
C ILE A 691 17.73 10.18 -20.13
N PRO A 692 18.53 10.16 -19.06
CA PRO A 692 18.37 9.22 -17.95
C PRO A 692 16.98 9.33 -17.31
N MET A 693 16.42 8.21 -16.84
CA MET A 693 15.08 8.18 -16.23
C MET A 693 14.90 9.23 -15.13
N SER A 694 15.92 9.41 -14.28
CA SER A 694 15.93 10.39 -13.19
C SER A 694 15.79 11.85 -13.64
N SER A 695 16.07 12.15 -14.92
CA SER A 695 15.97 13.49 -15.51
C SER A 695 14.68 13.69 -16.33
N ARG A 696 13.80 12.68 -16.40
CA ARG A 696 12.53 12.74 -17.14
C ARG A 696 11.42 13.26 -16.24
N VAL A 697 11.48 14.55 -15.94
CA VAL A 697 10.49 15.25 -15.09
C VAL A 697 9.83 16.36 -15.90
N LEU A 698 8.55 16.18 -16.23
CA LEU A 698 7.73 17.21 -16.86
C LEU A 698 7.03 18.01 -15.75
N SER A 699 7.21 19.32 -15.73
CA SER A 699 6.62 20.20 -14.71
C SER A 699 5.69 21.24 -15.33
N PHE A 700 4.66 21.63 -14.59
CA PHE A 700 3.78 22.74 -14.88
C PHE A 700 3.70 23.69 -13.67
N ALA A 701 3.65 24.98 -13.96
CA ALA A 701 3.60 26.06 -12.98
C ALA A 701 2.48 27.04 -13.39
N LEU A 702 1.33 26.96 -12.71
CA LEU A 702 0.15 27.75 -13.05
C LEU A 702 -0.02 28.92 -12.07
N PRO A 703 -0.07 30.19 -12.52
CA PRO A 703 -0.32 31.33 -11.63
C PRO A 703 -1.70 31.22 -10.99
N VAL A 704 -1.77 31.09 -9.67
CA VAL A 704 -3.02 30.97 -8.92
C VAL A 704 -2.90 31.72 -7.60
N GLN A 705 -3.83 32.61 -7.30
CA GLN A 705 -3.85 33.33 -6.03
C GLN A 705 -3.84 32.35 -4.83
N PRO A 706 -3.07 32.62 -3.77
CA PRO A 706 -3.02 31.76 -2.59
C PRO A 706 -4.40 31.34 -2.06
N GLY A 707 -4.49 30.12 -1.56
CA GLY A 707 -5.70 29.52 -1.04
C GLY A 707 -5.99 28.12 -1.61
N LYS A 708 -7.19 27.62 -1.32
CA LYS A 708 -7.61 26.28 -1.71
C LYS A 708 -8.11 26.21 -3.14
N VAL A 709 -7.66 25.19 -3.85
CA VAL A 709 -8.04 24.88 -5.23
C VAL A 709 -8.39 23.42 -5.40
N ASP A 710 -9.23 23.15 -6.40
CA ASP A 710 -9.48 21.80 -6.91
C ASP A 710 -8.84 21.67 -8.29
N LEU A 711 -8.14 20.56 -8.51
CA LEU A 711 -7.40 20.24 -9.72
C LEU A 711 -8.06 19.06 -10.45
N ARG A 712 -8.12 19.14 -11.78
CA ARG A 712 -8.37 17.97 -12.64
C ARG A 712 -7.21 17.79 -13.60
N LEU A 713 -6.63 16.60 -13.58
CA LEU A 713 -5.65 16.17 -14.57
C LEU A 713 -6.33 15.25 -15.59
N HIS A 714 -6.04 15.48 -16.86
CA HIS A 714 -6.63 14.74 -17.98
C HIS A 714 -5.54 13.97 -18.72
N PHE A 715 -5.75 12.67 -18.88
CA PHE A 715 -4.79 11.78 -19.51
C PHE A 715 -5.45 10.93 -20.61
N SER A 716 -4.66 10.57 -21.61
CA SER A 716 -4.93 9.46 -22.53
C SER A 716 -3.62 8.86 -23.01
N GLU A 717 -3.52 7.53 -23.07
CA GLU A 717 -2.34 6.86 -23.65
C GLU A 717 -2.48 6.89 -25.17
N ASN A 718 -1.72 7.80 -25.79
CA ASN A 718 -1.77 8.12 -27.22
C ASN A 718 -0.63 7.49 -28.03
N TYR A 719 0.32 6.81 -27.37
CA TYR A 719 1.46 6.16 -28.02
C TYR A 719 1.41 4.64 -27.84
N TRP A 720 1.53 4.13 -26.63
CA TRP A 720 1.62 2.69 -26.37
C TRP A 720 0.27 2.01 -26.61
N GLY A 721 0.17 1.20 -27.66
CA GLY A 721 -1.07 0.50 -28.05
C GLY A 721 -1.99 1.31 -28.97
N ALA A 722 -1.60 2.53 -29.34
CA ALA A 722 -2.29 3.29 -30.37
C ALA A 722 -1.98 2.73 -31.78
N PRO A 723 -2.86 2.91 -32.78
CA PRO A 723 -2.60 2.50 -34.15
C PRO A 723 -1.29 3.08 -34.69
N ASN A 724 -0.51 2.26 -35.40
CA ASN A 724 0.78 2.64 -36.00
C ASN A 724 1.85 3.10 -34.98
N ARG A 725 1.73 2.67 -33.72
CA ARG A 725 2.71 2.93 -32.64
C ARG A 725 3.20 1.63 -31.99
N GLY A 726 3.97 1.75 -30.91
CA GLY A 726 4.54 0.60 -30.20
C GLY A 726 3.48 -0.25 -29.48
N PRO A 727 3.81 -1.51 -29.14
CA PRO A 727 2.90 -2.42 -28.44
C PRO A 727 2.48 -1.86 -27.08
N GLY A 728 1.17 -1.84 -26.82
CA GLY A 728 0.60 -1.29 -25.59
C GLY A 728 0.72 -2.20 -24.37
N GLY A 729 0.04 -1.79 -23.31
CA GLY A 729 -0.12 -2.56 -22.07
C GLY A 729 0.30 -1.79 -20.82
N ILE A 730 -0.10 -2.32 -19.68
CA ILE A 730 0.33 -1.85 -18.36
C ILE A 730 1.86 -1.98 -18.24
N GLY A 731 2.49 -1.00 -17.58
CA GLY A 731 3.91 -0.91 -17.33
C GLY A 731 4.71 -0.20 -18.43
N LYS A 732 4.08 0.21 -19.53
CA LYS A 732 4.78 0.87 -20.65
C LYS A 732 5.09 2.34 -20.40
N ARG A 733 4.17 3.06 -19.73
CA ARG A 733 4.33 4.45 -19.30
C ARG A 733 3.89 4.56 -17.86
N VAL A 734 4.85 4.77 -16.97
CA VAL A 734 4.65 4.81 -15.51
C VAL A 734 5.38 6.01 -14.95
N PHE A 735 4.72 6.80 -14.12
CA PHE A 735 5.30 7.99 -13.51
C PHE A 735 4.60 8.39 -12.21
N ASP A 736 5.32 9.06 -11.33
CA ASP A 736 4.72 9.73 -10.17
C ASP A 736 4.04 11.03 -10.62
N VAL A 737 2.88 11.34 -10.02
CA VAL A 737 2.22 12.65 -10.08
C VAL A 737 2.45 13.36 -8.75
N ILE A 738 3.09 14.52 -8.81
CA ILE A 738 3.44 15.36 -7.66
C ILE A 738 2.72 16.69 -7.80
N VAL A 739 2.04 17.15 -6.76
CA VAL A 739 1.33 18.44 -6.72
C VAL A 739 1.71 19.16 -5.44
N GLU A 740 2.12 20.43 -5.52
CA GLU A 740 2.59 21.21 -4.36
C GLU A 740 3.65 20.46 -3.53
N ASN A 741 4.63 19.86 -4.21
CA ASN A 741 5.71 19.04 -3.63
C ASN A 741 5.27 17.76 -2.90
N LYS A 742 3.99 17.37 -3.00
CA LYS A 742 3.45 16.11 -2.47
C LYS A 742 3.20 15.14 -3.60
N THR A 743 3.81 13.95 -3.56
CA THR A 743 3.43 12.85 -4.45
C THR A 743 2.01 12.42 -4.11
N VAL A 744 1.07 12.66 -5.03
CA VAL A 744 -0.35 12.31 -4.86
C VAL A 744 -0.69 10.97 -5.51
N LEU A 745 0.06 10.57 -6.54
CA LEU A 745 -0.02 9.25 -7.16
C LEU A 745 1.40 8.75 -7.43
N HIS A 746 1.78 7.62 -6.85
CA HIS A 746 3.04 6.95 -7.18
C HIS A 746 2.81 5.90 -8.28
N ASN A 747 3.79 5.60 -9.14
CA ASN A 747 3.64 4.58 -10.19
C ASN A 747 2.33 4.71 -11.02
N PHE A 748 1.89 5.92 -11.36
CA PHE A 748 0.67 6.12 -12.15
C PHE A 748 0.88 5.63 -13.59
N ASP A 749 -0.02 4.75 -14.03
CA ASP A 749 -0.05 4.19 -15.38
C ASP A 749 -1.35 4.60 -16.07
N ILE A 750 -1.24 5.33 -17.18
CA ILE A 750 -2.41 5.85 -17.91
C ILE A 750 -3.25 4.70 -18.50
N THR A 751 -2.60 3.64 -19.00
CA THR A 751 -3.29 2.48 -19.58
C THR A 751 -4.09 1.75 -18.53
N ALA A 752 -3.53 1.56 -17.33
CA ALA A 752 -4.24 0.93 -16.21
C ALA A 752 -5.42 1.80 -15.73
N ALA A 753 -5.17 3.10 -15.55
CA ALA A 753 -6.17 4.07 -15.08
C ALA A 753 -7.36 4.25 -16.04
N ALA A 754 -7.09 4.27 -17.35
CA ALA A 754 -8.10 4.46 -18.40
C ALA A 754 -8.72 3.15 -18.92
N GLY A 755 -8.05 2.01 -18.71
CA GLY A 755 -8.46 0.70 -19.22
C GLY A 755 -8.06 0.45 -20.67
N GLY A 756 -6.99 1.07 -21.16
CA GLY A 756 -6.49 0.91 -22.54
C GLY A 756 -5.94 2.20 -23.17
N ALA A 757 -5.31 2.06 -24.33
CA ALA A 757 -4.92 3.17 -25.19
C ALA A 757 -6.14 3.89 -25.78
N LEU A 758 -5.99 5.18 -26.14
CA LEU A 758 -7.03 6.02 -26.74
C LEU A 758 -8.33 6.08 -25.91
N LYS A 759 -8.21 5.93 -24.59
CA LYS A 759 -9.28 6.16 -23.63
C LYS A 759 -8.92 7.36 -22.76
N ALA A 760 -9.88 8.25 -22.53
CA ALA A 760 -9.73 9.38 -21.62
C ALA A 760 -9.89 8.91 -20.18
N VAL A 761 -9.03 9.43 -19.30
CA VAL A 761 -9.21 9.37 -17.85
C VAL A 761 -9.02 10.76 -17.25
N LYS A 762 -9.93 11.12 -16.35
CA LYS A 762 -9.88 12.35 -15.57
C LYS A 762 -9.56 11.98 -14.12
N VAL A 763 -8.63 12.72 -13.51
CA VAL A 763 -8.19 12.55 -12.13
C VAL A 763 -8.49 13.83 -11.34
N PRO A 764 -9.61 13.89 -10.61
CA PRO A 764 -9.90 14.97 -9.69
C PRO A 764 -9.10 14.86 -8.38
N ILE A 765 -8.56 15.99 -7.92
CA ILE A 765 -7.85 16.17 -6.66
C ILE A 765 -8.40 17.45 -6.01
N GLU A 766 -9.02 17.34 -4.84
CA GLU A 766 -9.74 18.45 -4.20
C GLU A 766 -9.03 18.98 -2.95
N GLY A 767 -9.24 20.26 -2.66
CA GLY A 767 -8.77 20.90 -1.42
C GLY A 767 -7.25 21.09 -1.33
N LEU A 768 -6.58 21.24 -2.47
CA LEU A 768 -5.15 21.52 -2.54
C LEU A 768 -4.87 22.93 -2.03
N GLN A 769 -3.89 23.08 -1.15
CA GLN A 769 -3.51 24.37 -0.59
C GLN A 769 -2.33 24.95 -1.39
N VAL A 770 -2.55 26.09 -2.06
CA VAL A 770 -1.49 26.86 -2.75
C VAL A 770 -1.07 28.02 -1.86
N ASN A 771 0.23 28.19 -1.63
CA ASN A 771 0.75 29.17 -0.66
C ASN A 771 1.54 30.31 -1.28
N ASP A 772 2.16 30.08 -2.44
CA ASP A 772 3.18 30.96 -3.03
C ASP A 772 2.70 31.70 -4.29
N GLY A 773 1.42 31.57 -4.63
CA GLY A 773 0.86 32.16 -5.85
C GLY A 773 1.01 31.29 -7.11
N GLN A 774 1.52 30.07 -6.98
CA GLN A 774 1.77 29.17 -8.10
C GLN A 774 1.36 27.74 -7.76
N LEU A 775 0.45 27.16 -8.55
CA LEU A 775 0.15 25.72 -8.46
C LEU A 775 1.19 24.94 -9.26
N ASN A 776 1.98 24.12 -8.57
CA ASN A 776 3.06 23.32 -9.14
C ASN A 776 2.61 21.87 -9.32
N ILE A 777 2.83 21.33 -10.52
CA ILE A 777 2.53 19.93 -10.88
C ILE A 777 3.77 19.33 -11.52
N GLN A 778 4.17 18.12 -11.13
CA GLN A 778 5.29 17.39 -11.76
C GLN A 778 4.89 15.95 -12.09
N LEU A 779 5.33 15.49 -13.26
CA LEU A 779 5.24 14.10 -13.70
C LEU A 779 6.65 13.54 -13.80
N LYS A 780 7.02 12.66 -12.86
CA LYS A 780 8.36 12.10 -12.74
C LYS A 780 8.37 10.65 -13.20
N ALA A 781 9.07 10.35 -14.28
CA ALA A 781 8.99 9.04 -14.91
C ALA A 781 9.70 7.92 -14.14
N ASP A 782 9.09 6.74 -14.17
CA ASP A 782 9.66 5.44 -13.76
C ASP A 782 9.76 4.46 -14.94
N ALA A 783 8.87 4.59 -15.93
CA ALA A 783 8.95 3.94 -17.23
C ALA A 783 8.49 4.90 -18.35
N ASP A 784 9.27 4.99 -19.42
CA ASP A 784 9.11 5.97 -20.50
C ASP A 784 9.14 7.44 -20.01
N PHE A 785 8.23 8.32 -20.45
CA PHE A 785 8.10 9.71 -20.01
C PHE A 785 6.72 9.94 -19.40
N GLY A 786 6.60 10.77 -18.36
CA GLY A 786 5.29 11.20 -17.88
C GLY A 786 4.53 12.00 -18.94
N ALA A 787 3.23 11.76 -19.12
CA ALA A 787 2.42 12.40 -20.15
C ALA A 787 1.19 13.07 -19.57
N LEU A 788 0.78 14.23 -20.12
CA LEU A 788 -0.43 14.96 -19.71
C LEU A 788 -1.13 15.59 -20.91
N SER A 789 -2.46 15.47 -20.98
CA SER A 789 -3.27 16.03 -22.08
C SER A 789 -3.96 17.35 -21.70
N ALA A 790 -4.39 17.51 -20.46
CA ALA A 790 -5.06 18.75 -20.05
C ALA A 790 -5.04 18.99 -18.53
N ILE A 791 -5.27 20.23 -18.14
CA ILE A 791 -5.36 20.68 -16.74
C ILE A 791 -6.59 21.57 -16.59
N GLU A 792 -7.45 21.30 -15.59
CA GLU A 792 -8.41 22.30 -15.10
C GLU A 792 -8.09 22.65 -13.65
N VAL A 793 -8.22 23.93 -13.29
CA VAL A 793 -8.08 24.42 -11.92
C VAL A 793 -9.31 25.24 -11.55
N PHE A 794 -9.88 24.97 -10.39
CA PHE A 794 -11.03 25.68 -9.85
C PHE A 794 -10.70 26.23 -8.47
N ARG A 795 -11.36 27.33 -8.08
CA ARG A 795 -11.42 27.73 -6.67
C ARG A 795 -12.22 26.65 -5.93
N SER A 796 -11.70 26.13 -4.82
CA SER A 796 -12.45 25.19 -3.99
C SER A 796 -13.71 25.89 -3.45
N ALA A 797 -14.80 25.11 -3.36
CA ALA A 797 -16.10 25.58 -2.87
C ALA A 797 -16.12 25.84 -1.36
#